data_AF-A0AAR2L704-F1
#
_entry.id   AF-A0AAR2L704-F1
#
_cell.length_a   1.000
_cell.length_b   1.000
_cell.length_c   1.000
_cell.angle_alpha   90.00
_cell.angle_beta   90.00
_cell.angle_gamma   90.00
#
_symmetry.space_group_name_H-M   'P 1'
#
loop_
_entity.id
_entity.type
_entity.pdbx_description
1 polymer ?
#
loop_
_entity_poly.entity_id
_entity_poly.type
_entity_poly.pdbx_seq_one_letter_code
_entity_poly.pdbx_strand_id
1 'polypeptide(L)'
;MAQKNVAQEWLTQAQASPQAWHFCWALLSPDKVPEIQFFGASTLHTKISRHWTDLPAEQHESLRSQLIAQVGHFSCGPKMVLTRLCVALASLILHTLLDSWTTAVPDLLRAFQGGEGSAEVDIRYQALLEVLVVLPEELQTRKLSAERRAQLQSALTREWSSLCPLLRQILRREEAAGPVKERVLRCLVSWLALDVDLGESEGLLQDSFTLLREPELFDTAVETIVSTISQHDSQRFADSLLKMLPQVLALQEQLTKAVQDRDMETSHGICRIAVALGETHCRALLEQVDHWQGFQALVNMILSCTGMPGHYPVDETSSSLTLTFWYTLQDDIMSLDTEKQTLYLQVYRPLYFQLVEVLLHKARFPSDPDFALWSADDKEQFRIYRVDISDTLMYVYELLGPELLRNLYDKLGVMLTDKTHPSSWQDIEALLFGFQSIAETVDISYSDVIPGLLGLIPLITADSIHLAETIMLTIGSLAEWLADHPLMLPGVLRLVLQTLSNADLSVATVSTLKRICRECRHSLRPHANDILTALQEVLVKQIHKSTQSMWLMQALGYLLSSLPDEEVLGKLLSLLSPHIQQLERLANEMPSPASKLSTVHILGLLSSLFSTLDLNAQGEGQEDVRAARSQPRTNPVVVVLQQVFPLIQNLLSKWVKEAEVVKAACAVFEKSLKTLIRDFAPLVSQLCELIGQLFSAYPQACALDLTGQLVHVFACEKEHFPPITALLELVTSITMSMFQHGKTHWCCSANGSFVLQVLKRKADVYLSEGLDVKVVFYCEILFLHFFPLKILKEVSNVFQAAHSLIVCTVLICVCVQAVSGQSCSLLELLSEVFFSMSRHCPSLLSLQLRDALQPPGFPSALLTPEQKEHFCQQILR
;
A
#
# COMPACT_ATOMS: atom_id res chain seq x y z
N MET A 1 -30.36 -10.96 15.05
CA MET A 1 -29.79 -9.73 14.45
C MET A 1 -30.86 -8.75 13.98
N ALA A 2 -31.93 -9.18 13.29
CA ALA A 2 -32.99 -8.27 12.80
C ALA A 2 -33.61 -7.33 13.85
N GLN A 3 -33.98 -7.85 15.04
CA GLN A 3 -34.54 -7.02 16.12
C GLN A 3 -33.55 -5.98 16.68
N LYS A 4 -32.25 -6.30 16.71
CA LYS A 4 -31.20 -5.35 17.12
C LYS A 4 -31.08 -4.19 16.11
N ASN A 5 -31.20 -4.48 14.82
CA ASN A 5 -31.14 -3.46 13.77
C ASN A 5 -32.33 -2.51 13.85
N VAL A 6 -33.55 -3.04 14.03
CA VAL A 6 -34.76 -2.22 14.21
C VAL A 6 -34.65 -1.33 15.44
N ALA A 7 -34.19 -1.87 16.56
CA ALA A 7 -33.96 -1.08 17.78
C ALA A 7 -32.88 0.00 17.59
N GLN A 8 -31.79 -0.32 16.90
CA GLN A 8 -30.72 0.63 16.60
C GLN A 8 -31.20 1.78 15.70
N GLU A 9 -31.98 1.48 14.65
CA GLU A 9 -32.59 2.50 13.79
C GLU A 9 -33.50 3.42 14.60
N TRP A 10 -34.35 2.87 15.45
CA TRP A 10 -35.22 3.65 16.31
C TRP A 10 -34.45 4.50 17.33
N LEU A 11 -33.42 3.95 17.98
CA LEU A 11 -32.57 4.69 18.92
C LEU A 11 -31.80 5.82 18.22
N THR A 12 -31.35 5.60 16.99
CA THR A 12 -30.69 6.63 16.17
C THR A 12 -31.66 7.78 15.87
N GLN A 13 -32.90 7.47 15.52
CA GLN A 13 -33.96 8.48 15.34
C GLN A 13 -34.29 9.20 16.65
N ALA A 14 -34.36 8.47 17.77
CA ALA A 14 -34.60 9.04 19.09
C ALA A 14 -33.48 10.01 19.51
N GLN A 15 -32.21 9.70 19.22
CA GLN A 15 -31.06 10.58 19.47
C GLN A 15 -31.14 11.89 18.67
N ALA A 16 -31.65 11.85 17.43
CA ALA A 16 -31.82 13.03 16.60
C ALA A 16 -33.03 13.89 17.02
N SER A 17 -34.02 13.31 17.71
CA SER A 17 -35.26 13.99 18.11
C SER A 17 -35.06 15.15 19.10
N PRO A 18 -35.92 16.18 19.14
CA PRO A 18 -35.80 17.26 20.12
C PRO A 18 -36.00 16.80 21.58
N GLN A 19 -36.74 15.71 21.79
CA GLN A 19 -36.97 15.11 23.11
C GLN A 19 -35.67 14.60 23.77
N ALA A 20 -34.64 14.32 22.98
CA ALA A 20 -33.34 13.88 23.45
C ALA A 20 -32.65 14.87 24.39
N TRP A 21 -32.93 16.18 24.31
CA TRP A 21 -32.42 17.15 25.29
C TRP A 21 -32.95 16.95 26.71
N HIS A 22 -34.07 16.23 26.87
CA HIS A 22 -34.71 16.00 28.16
C HIS A 22 -34.47 14.58 28.66
N PHE A 23 -34.72 13.56 27.82
CA PHE A 23 -34.63 12.18 28.30
C PHE A 23 -33.18 11.76 28.58
N CYS A 24 -32.18 12.35 27.93
CA CYS A 24 -30.78 11.99 28.14
C CYS A 24 -30.34 12.12 29.61
N TRP A 25 -30.81 13.16 30.30
CA TRP A 25 -30.55 13.38 31.73
C TRP A 25 -31.27 12.37 32.61
N ALA A 26 -32.51 12.01 32.27
CA ALA A 26 -33.25 10.97 32.98
C ALA A 26 -32.58 9.61 32.85
N LEU A 27 -31.87 9.34 31.74
CA LEU A 27 -31.12 8.10 31.54
C LEU A 27 -29.80 8.05 32.33
N LEU A 28 -29.25 9.21 32.73
CA LEU A 28 -28.06 9.32 33.58
C LEU A 28 -28.35 9.14 35.08
N SER A 29 -29.59 8.82 35.44
CA SER A 29 -29.97 8.61 36.84
C SER A 29 -29.31 7.36 37.44
N PRO A 30 -29.00 7.36 38.75
CA PRO A 30 -28.29 6.26 39.41
C PRO A 30 -29.12 4.97 39.48
N ASP A 31 -30.44 5.01 39.24
CA ASP A 31 -31.31 3.83 39.15
C ASP A 31 -31.19 3.06 37.83
N LYS A 32 -30.41 3.57 36.86
CA LYS A 32 -30.18 2.92 35.57
C LYS A 32 -28.86 2.14 35.54
N VAL A 33 -28.84 1.08 34.73
CA VAL A 33 -27.61 0.33 34.47
C VAL A 33 -26.64 1.14 33.59
N PRO A 34 -25.32 0.89 33.67
CA PRO A 34 -24.29 1.67 32.97
C PRO A 34 -24.49 1.79 31.46
N GLU A 35 -25.03 0.78 30.79
CA GLU A 35 -25.28 0.79 29.35
C GLU A 35 -26.37 1.80 28.95
N ILE A 36 -27.39 1.96 29.80
CA ILE A 36 -28.46 2.95 29.62
C ILE A 36 -27.92 4.36 29.89
N GLN A 37 -27.13 4.50 30.95
CA GLN A 37 -26.46 5.77 31.28
C GLN A 37 -25.52 6.20 30.14
N PHE A 38 -24.77 5.25 29.56
CA PHE A 38 -23.91 5.49 28.41
C PHE A 38 -24.69 5.98 27.19
N PHE A 39 -25.86 5.41 26.92
CA PHE A 39 -26.74 5.91 25.86
C PHE A 39 -27.20 7.35 26.13
N GLY A 40 -27.52 7.68 27.39
CA GLY A 40 -27.81 9.06 27.82
C GLY A 40 -26.66 10.02 27.53
N ALA A 41 -25.45 9.69 27.98
CA ALA A 41 -24.24 10.48 27.74
C ALA A 41 -23.91 10.61 26.24
N SER A 42 -24.05 9.52 25.47
CA SER A 42 -23.80 9.52 24.01
C SER A 42 -24.82 10.37 23.26
N THR A 43 -26.07 10.39 23.73
CA THR A 43 -27.13 11.24 23.18
C THR A 43 -26.81 12.70 23.42
N LEU A 44 -26.35 13.06 24.63
CA LEU A 44 -25.89 14.41 24.97
C LEU A 44 -24.74 14.87 24.06
N HIS A 45 -23.70 14.06 23.91
CA HIS A 45 -22.59 14.37 22.99
C HIS A 45 -23.09 14.57 21.56
N THR A 46 -23.93 13.68 21.03
CA THR A 46 -24.47 13.79 19.66
C THR A 46 -25.27 15.07 19.48
N LYS A 47 -26.07 15.44 20.49
CA LYS A 47 -26.85 16.67 20.49
C LYS A 47 -25.99 17.93 20.51
N ILE A 48 -24.98 17.97 21.37
CA ILE A 48 -24.07 19.11 21.46
C ILE A 48 -23.24 19.22 20.18
N SER A 49 -22.69 18.12 19.68
CA SER A 49 -21.79 18.12 18.52
C SER A 49 -22.50 18.39 17.18
N ARG A 50 -23.73 17.87 16.97
CA ARG A 50 -24.43 17.95 15.68
C ARG A 50 -25.63 18.89 15.66
N HIS A 51 -26.27 19.13 16.81
CA HIS A 51 -27.53 19.86 16.93
C HIS A 51 -27.40 21.10 17.81
N TRP A 52 -26.21 21.70 17.89
CA TRP A 52 -25.95 22.90 18.70
C TRP A 52 -26.87 24.07 18.38
N THR A 53 -27.21 24.25 17.10
CA THR A 53 -28.09 25.32 16.62
C THR A 53 -29.51 25.22 17.16
N ASP A 54 -29.93 24.04 17.61
CA ASP A 54 -31.28 23.82 18.14
C ASP A 54 -31.43 24.35 19.57
N LEU A 55 -30.32 24.72 20.23
CA LEU A 55 -30.29 25.13 21.63
C LEU A 55 -30.22 26.67 21.77
N PRO A 56 -31.23 27.32 22.39
CA PRO A 56 -31.22 28.76 22.63
C PRO A 56 -30.05 29.20 23.53
N ALA A 57 -29.50 30.40 23.27
CA ALA A 57 -28.36 30.96 24.01
C ALA A 57 -28.59 31.05 25.53
N GLU A 58 -29.83 31.31 25.96
CA GLU A 58 -30.22 31.38 27.38
C GLU A 58 -30.01 30.06 28.14
N GLN A 59 -30.01 28.93 27.45
CA GLN A 59 -29.87 27.59 28.06
C GLN A 59 -28.42 27.13 28.13
N HIS A 60 -27.48 27.84 27.51
CA HIS A 60 -26.07 27.43 27.43
C HIS A 60 -25.40 27.38 28.81
N GLU A 61 -25.68 28.34 29.68
CA GLU A 61 -25.10 28.39 31.03
C GLU A 61 -25.66 27.29 31.96
N SER A 62 -26.95 27.00 31.84
CA SER A 62 -27.61 25.90 32.56
C SER A 62 -27.03 24.56 32.13
N LEU A 63 -26.90 24.32 30.82
CA LEU A 63 -26.30 23.12 30.25
C LEU A 63 -24.86 22.93 30.73
N ARG A 64 -24.06 24.01 30.72
CA ARG A 64 -22.68 24.01 31.24
C ARG A 64 -22.64 23.55 32.69
N SER A 65 -23.43 24.17 33.55
CA SER A 65 -23.43 23.89 34.99
C SER A 65 -23.89 22.45 35.28
N GLN A 66 -24.89 21.96 34.54
CA GLN A 66 -25.39 20.59 34.66
C GLN A 66 -24.35 19.55 34.19
N LEU A 67 -23.67 19.76 33.06
CA LEU A 67 -22.64 18.85 32.58
C LEU A 67 -21.47 18.76 33.55
N ILE A 68 -20.97 19.89 34.07
CA ILE A 68 -19.87 19.89 35.05
C ILE A 68 -20.28 19.14 36.31
N ALA A 69 -21.50 19.37 36.81
CA ALA A 69 -22.02 18.65 37.97
C ALA A 69 -22.13 17.13 37.72
N GLN A 70 -22.58 16.71 36.53
CA GLN A 70 -22.65 15.28 36.18
C GLN A 70 -21.27 14.65 36.03
N VAL A 71 -20.30 15.33 35.41
CA VAL A 71 -18.90 14.85 35.35
C VAL A 71 -18.34 14.67 36.77
N GLY A 72 -18.60 15.61 37.67
CA GLY A 72 -18.24 15.49 39.08
C GLY A 72 -18.93 14.30 39.77
N HIS A 73 -20.22 14.08 39.53
CA HIS A 73 -20.98 12.96 40.10
C HIS A 73 -20.48 11.59 39.60
N PHE A 74 -20.17 11.48 38.30
CA PHE A 74 -19.69 10.26 37.66
C PHE A 74 -18.17 10.03 37.82
N SER A 75 -17.46 10.86 38.58
CA SER A 75 -16.03 10.69 38.87
C SER A 75 -15.72 9.35 39.57
N CYS A 76 -16.63 8.87 40.44
CA CYS A 76 -16.58 7.53 41.05
C CYS A 76 -17.40 6.47 40.29
N GLY A 77 -17.99 6.83 39.15
CA GLY A 77 -18.95 6.00 38.41
C GLY A 77 -18.29 5.11 37.35
N PRO A 78 -19.10 4.49 36.46
CA PRO A 78 -18.60 3.69 35.36
C PRO A 78 -17.75 4.53 34.40
N LYS A 79 -16.48 4.14 34.19
CA LYS A 79 -15.52 4.87 33.33
C LYS A 79 -16.07 5.21 31.94
N MET A 80 -16.79 4.28 31.29
CA MET A 80 -17.37 4.52 29.96
C MET A 80 -18.35 5.70 29.91
N VAL A 81 -19.11 5.92 30.99
CA VAL A 81 -20.09 7.01 31.09
C VAL A 81 -19.35 8.32 31.36
N LEU A 82 -18.38 8.31 32.29
CA LEU A 82 -17.53 9.46 32.58
C LEU A 82 -16.82 9.96 31.31
N THR A 83 -16.10 9.09 30.59
CA THR A 83 -15.40 9.45 29.35
C THR A 83 -16.37 10.06 28.34
N ARG A 84 -17.56 9.49 28.15
CA ARG A 84 -18.56 10.02 27.21
C ARG A 84 -19.13 11.38 27.65
N LEU A 85 -19.30 11.62 28.95
CA LEU A 85 -19.67 12.93 29.48
C LEU A 85 -18.55 13.96 29.32
N CYS A 86 -17.29 13.55 29.50
CA CYS A 86 -16.11 14.39 29.23
C CYS A 86 -16.03 14.77 27.74
N VAL A 87 -16.32 13.83 26.83
CA VAL A 87 -16.47 14.07 25.38
C VAL A 87 -17.59 15.08 25.08
N ALA A 88 -18.75 14.95 25.75
CA ALA A 88 -19.84 15.91 25.61
C ALA A 88 -19.45 17.33 26.12
N LEU A 89 -18.75 17.40 27.25
CA LEU A 89 -18.25 18.64 27.83
C LEU A 89 -17.15 19.28 26.96
N ALA A 90 -16.23 18.50 26.41
CA ALA A 90 -15.23 18.95 25.46
C ALA A 90 -15.88 19.56 24.20
N SER A 91 -16.86 18.87 23.63
CA SER A 91 -17.65 19.38 22.51
C SER A 91 -18.34 20.72 22.83
N LEU A 92 -18.90 20.87 24.06
CA LEU A 92 -19.47 22.14 24.53
C LEU A 92 -18.40 23.23 24.61
N ILE A 93 -17.25 22.94 25.23
CA ILE A 93 -16.13 23.88 25.35
C ILE A 93 -15.73 24.39 23.95
N LEU A 94 -15.51 23.50 22.99
CA LEU A 94 -15.12 23.88 21.62
C LEU A 94 -16.15 24.76 20.91
N HIS A 95 -17.44 24.64 21.25
CA HIS A 95 -18.47 25.53 20.74
C HIS A 95 -18.41 26.93 21.35
N THR A 96 -18.13 27.02 22.65
CA THR A 96 -18.24 28.27 23.42
C THR A 96 -16.91 29.00 23.62
N LEU A 97 -15.76 28.34 23.41
CA LEU A 97 -14.43 28.82 23.81
C LEU A 97 -14.06 30.18 23.22
N LEU A 98 -14.44 30.45 21.96
CA LEU A 98 -14.07 31.69 21.28
C LEU A 98 -15.07 32.83 21.51
N ASP A 99 -16.28 32.52 22.00
CA ASP A 99 -17.40 33.47 22.01
C ASP A 99 -17.86 33.79 23.44
N SER A 100 -18.35 32.78 24.18
CA SER A 100 -19.05 32.97 25.46
C SER A 100 -18.30 32.44 26.68
N TRP A 101 -17.35 31.51 26.51
CA TRP A 101 -16.62 30.90 27.63
C TRP A 101 -15.11 30.81 27.35
N THR A 102 -14.46 31.97 27.31
CA THR A 102 -13.03 32.10 27.00
C THR A 102 -12.09 31.55 28.09
N THR A 103 -12.57 31.40 29.32
CA THR A 103 -11.81 30.90 30.48
C THR A 103 -12.13 29.46 30.86
N ALA A 104 -12.63 28.64 29.90
CA ALA A 104 -13.13 27.29 30.19
C ALA A 104 -12.12 26.39 30.90
N VAL A 105 -10.87 26.32 30.41
CA VAL A 105 -9.82 25.50 31.02
C VAL A 105 -9.46 26.02 32.43
N PRO A 106 -9.14 27.31 32.64
CA PRO A 106 -8.92 27.86 33.98
C PRO A 106 -10.07 27.66 34.97
N ASP A 107 -11.32 27.77 34.51
CA ASP A 107 -12.50 27.58 35.35
C ASP A 107 -12.64 26.13 35.81
N LEU A 108 -12.37 25.16 34.92
CA LEU A 108 -12.34 23.73 35.28
C LEU A 108 -11.23 23.44 36.28
N LEU A 109 -10.02 23.97 36.06
CA LEU A 109 -8.91 23.80 37.01
C LEU A 109 -9.31 24.28 38.42
N ARG A 110 -9.91 25.47 38.53
CA ARG A 110 -10.38 26.01 39.81
C ARG A 110 -11.49 25.17 40.43
N ALA A 111 -12.44 24.69 39.63
CA ALA A 111 -13.57 23.90 40.12
C ALA A 111 -13.14 22.55 40.73
N PHE A 112 -12.14 21.88 40.15
CA PHE A 112 -11.69 20.56 40.58
C PHE A 112 -10.55 20.59 41.63
N GLN A 113 -9.91 21.73 41.87
CA GLN A 113 -8.84 21.90 42.88
C GLN A 113 -9.34 22.26 44.29
N GLY A 114 -10.58 22.73 44.46
CA GLY A 114 -11.04 23.39 45.70
C GLY A 114 -11.50 22.52 46.88
N GLY A 115 -11.16 21.23 46.95
CA GLY A 115 -11.67 20.31 48.00
C GLY A 115 -10.58 19.73 48.92
N GLU A 116 -10.89 19.60 50.22
CA GLU A 116 -10.00 19.04 51.25
C GLU A 116 -10.12 17.50 51.34
N GLY A 117 -9.00 16.75 51.33
CA GLY A 117 -8.95 15.28 51.54
C GLY A 117 -8.26 14.46 50.43
N SER A 118 -7.24 13.66 50.74
CA SER A 118 -6.34 13.03 49.74
C SER A 118 -7.01 12.04 48.77
N ALA A 119 -7.90 11.17 49.24
CA ALA A 119 -8.59 10.18 48.38
C ALA A 119 -9.63 10.83 47.45
N GLU A 120 -10.29 11.90 47.89
CA GLU A 120 -11.21 12.66 47.04
C GLU A 120 -10.47 13.52 46.02
N VAL A 121 -9.24 13.95 46.34
CA VAL A 121 -8.39 14.73 45.45
C VAL A 121 -8.01 13.91 44.20
N ASP A 122 -7.64 12.64 44.35
CA ASP A 122 -7.28 11.78 43.20
C ASP A 122 -8.47 11.52 42.28
N ILE A 123 -9.66 11.30 42.84
CA ILE A 123 -10.91 11.12 42.08
C ILE A 123 -11.26 12.40 41.28
N ARG A 124 -11.11 13.57 41.92
CA ARG A 124 -11.31 14.86 41.24
C ARG A 124 -10.30 15.09 40.13
N TYR A 125 -9.03 14.75 40.35
CA TYR A 125 -8.00 14.83 39.32
C TYR A 125 -8.26 13.86 38.16
N GLN A 126 -8.75 12.66 38.41
CA GLN A 126 -9.11 11.72 37.34
C GLN A 126 -10.19 12.28 36.42
N ALA A 127 -11.27 12.85 36.97
CA ALA A 127 -12.32 13.46 36.17
C ALA A 127 -11.82 14.68 35.38
N LEU A 128 -11.01 15.54 36.03
CA LEU A 128 -10.41 16.70 35.37
C LEU A 128 -9.49 16.30 34.22
N LEU A 129 -8.55 15.38 34.48
CA LEU A 129 -7.61 14.89 33.47
C LEU A 129 -8.34 14.21 32.32
N GLU A 130 -9.46 13.53 32.57
CA GLU A 130 -10.28 12.95 31.50
C GLU A 130 -10.83 14.00 30.54
N VAL A 131 -11.34 15.11 31.06
CA VAL A 131 -11.81 16.23 30.23
C VAL A 131 -10.64 16.82 29.45
N LEU A 132 -9.48 16.99 30.08
CA LEU A 132 -8.29 17.55 29.44
C LEU A 132 -7.72 16.62 28.37
N VAL A 133 -7.75 15.30 28.54
CA VAL A 133 -7.31 14.32 27.53
C VAL A 133 -8.19 14.41 26.28
N VAL A 134 -9.50 14.37 26.48
CA VAL A 134 -10.50 14.27 25.40
C VAL A 134 -10.68 15.58 24.63
N LEU A 135 -10.39 16.73 25.25
CA LEU A 135 -10.61 18.04 24.64
C LEU A 135 -9.83 18.25 23.32
N PRO A 136 -8.50 18.02 23.27
CA PRO A 136 -7.75 17.99 22.02
C PRO A 136 -8.25 16.94 21.01
N GLU A 137 -8.58 15.73 21.46
CA GLU A 137 -9.04 14.63 20.60
C GLU A 137 -10.36 14.99 19.88
N GLU A 138 -11.28 15.66 20.58
CA GLU A 138 -12.53 16.15 20.00
C GLU A 138 -12.29 17.28 18.98
N LEU A 139 -11.26 18.13 19.16
CA LEU A 139 -10.94 19.18 18.18
C LEU A 139 -10.43 18.58 16.86
N GLN A 140 -9.66 17.50 16.93
CA GLN A 140 -9.10 16.82 15.76
C GLN A 140 -10.16 16.03 14.99
N THR A 141 -11.04 15.31 15.70
CA THR A 141 -12.07 14.45 15.07
C THR A 141 -13.22 15.26 14.48
N ARG A 142 -13.47 16.46 14.99
CA ARG A 142 -14.60 17.29 14.59
C ARG A 142 -14.40 17.95 13.23
N LYS A 143 -15.44 17.88 12.39
CA LYS A 143 -15.50 18.59 11.10
C LYS A 143 -15.74 20.09 11.32
N LEU A 144 -14.66 20.85 11.30
CA LEU A 144 -14.64 22.31 11.40
C LEU A 144 -14.00 22.91 10.16
N SER A 145 -14.27 24.19 9.87
CA SER A 145 -13.48 24.94 8.88
C SER A 145 -12.03 25.07 9.37
N ALA A 146 -11.08 25.14 8.43
CA ALA A 146 -9.65 25.25 8.75
C ALA A 146 -9.37 26.48 9.64
N GLU A 147 -10.01 27.61 9.36
CA GLU A 147 -9.88 28.84 10.13
C GLU A 147 -10.38 28.71 11.57
N ARG A 148 -11.59 28.18 11.77
CA ARG A 148 -12.15 27.99 13.12
C ARG A 148 -11.32 26.99 13.92
N ARG A 149 -10.81 25.94 13.27
CA ARG A 149 -9.89 24.97 13.90
C ARG A 149 -8.60 25.66 14.35
N ALA A 150 -7.97 26.45 13.49
CA ALA A 150 -6.74 27.17 13.83
C ALA A 150 -6.93 28.16 15.00
N GLN A 151 -8.07 28.87 15.04
CA GLN A 151 -8.41 29.76 16.14
C GLN A 151 -8.59 29.00 17.47
N LEU A 152 -9.32 27.87 17.44
CA LEU A 152 -9.51 27.02 18.63
C LEU A 152 -8.20 26.39 19.11
N GLN A 153 -7.38 25.89 18.18
CA GLN A 153 -6.07 25.34 18.49
C GLN A 153 -5.20 26.40 19.17
N SER A 154 -5.07 27.59 18.59
CA SER A 154 -4.30 28.70 19.19
C SER A 154 -4.80 29.08 20.59
N ALA A 155 -6.12 29.10 20.80
CA ALA A 155 -6.71 29.39 22.11
C ALA A 155 -6.35 28.33 23.15
N LEU A 156 -6.39 27.03 22.78
CA LEU A 156 -6.01 25.93 23.66
C LEU A 156 -4.50 25.91 23.95
N THR A 157 -3.66 26.05 22.91
CA THR A 157 -2.19 26.07 23.05
C THR A 157 -1.73 27.12 24.07
N ARG A 158 -2.40 28.27 24.15
CA ARG A 158 -2.07 29.31 25.15
C ARG A 158 -2.28 28.84 26.60
N GLU A 159 -3.28 28.01 26.84
CA GLU A 159 -3.60 27.50 28.17
C GLU A 159 -2.58 26.44 28.65
N TRP A 160 -1.79 25.86 27.74
CA TRP A 160 -0.75 24.88 28.05
C TRP A 160 0.26 25.37 29.08
N SER A 161 0.68 26.64 28.97
CA SER A 161 1.60 27.30 29.91
C SER A 161 1.13 27.24 31.37
N SER A 162 -0.18 27.21 31.61
CA SER A 162 -0.78 27.09 32.94
C SER A 162 -0.99 25.64 33.38
N LEU A 163 -1.18 24.72 32.43
CA LEU A 163 -1.42 23.31 32.68
C LEU A 163 -0.13 22.56 33.00
N CYS A 164 0.96 22.85 32.30
CA CYS A 164 2.23 22.13 32.44
C CYS A 164 2.72 22.09 33.91
N PRO A 165 2.77 23.20 34.67
CA PRO A 165 3.18 23.17 36.08
C PRO A 165 2.29 22.27 36.96
N LEU A 166 0.98 22.24 36.71
CA LEU A 166 0.04 21.40 37.45
C LEU A 166 0.27 19.92 37.14
N LEU A 167 0.44 19.55 35.87
CA LEU A 167 0.71 18.18 35.47
C LEU A 167 2.01 17.66 36.11
N ARG A 168 3.07 18.50 36.15
CA ARG A 168 4.32 18.16 36.83
C ARG A 168 4.13 17.99 38.33
N GLN A 169 3.35 18.86 38.96
CA GLN A 169 3.03 18.74 40.38
C GLN A 169 2.32 17.41 40.67
N ILE A 170 1.39 16.97 39.81
CA ILE A 170 0.67 15.70 39.99
C ILE A 170 1.62 14.51 39.82
N LEU A 171 2.48 14.51 38.78
CA LEU A 171 3.42 13.41 38.53
C LEU A 171 4.44 13.23 39.67
N ARG A 172 4.90 14.33 40.28
CA ARG A 172 5.91 14.32 41.35
C ARG A 172 5.36 13.96 42.73
N ARG A 173 4.04 13.84 42.89
CA ARG A 173 3.45 13.40 44.16
C ARG A 173 3.64 11.89 44.33
N GLU A 174 4.45 11.50 45.31
CA GLU A 174 4.69 10.09 45.63
C GLU A 174 3.40 9.35 46.03
N GLU A 175 2.46 10.04 46.68
CA GLU A 175 1.18 9.48 47.12
C GLU A 175 0.12 9.37 46.01
N ALA A 176 0.39 9.90 44.80
CA ALA A 176 -0.59 9.88 43.72
C ALA A 176 -0.78 8.46 43.18
N ALA A 177 -2.03 8.01 43.07
CA ALA A 177 -2.34 6.69 42.53
C ALA A 177 -1.84 6.54 41.08
N GLY A 178 -1.32 5.36 40.71
CA GLY A 178 -0.85 5.04 39.36
C GLY A 178 -1.80 5.47 38.22
N PRO A 179 -3.12 5.22 38.30
CA PRO A 179 -4.07 5.66 37.29
C PRO A 179 -4.15 7.19 37.11
N VAL A 180 -3.81 7.99 38.11
CA VAL A 180 -3.74 9.45 37.99
C VAL A 180 -2.53 9.85 37.16
N LYS A 181 -1.35 9.27 37.46
CA LYS A 181 -0.11 9.49 36.69
C LYS A 181 -0.28 9.06 35.23
N GLU A 182 -0.90 7.90 34.99
CA GLU A 182 -1.24 7.39 33.66
C GLU A 182 -2.10 8.38 32.86
N ARG A 183 -3.10 9.01 33.51
CA ARG A 183 -3.94 10.04 32.86
C ARG A 183 -3.19 11.33 32.58
N VAL A 184 -2.22 11.71 33.41
CA VAL A 184 -1.34 12.85 33.12
C VAL A 184 -0.50 12.58 31.87
N LEU A 185 0.08 11.38 31.75
CA LEU A 185 0.86 10.99 30.57
C LEU A 185 0.01 11.00 29.29
N ARG A 186 -1.21 10.47 29.33
CA ARG A 186 -2.17 10.57 28.21
C ARG A 186 -2.56 12.02 27.89
N CYS A 187 -2.70 12.86 28.91
CA CYS A 187 -3.00 14.28 28.73
C CYS A 187 -1.85 14.97 28.01
N LEU A 188 -0.60 14.64 28.33
CA LEU A 188 0.55 15.18 27.60
C LEU A 188 0.46 14.80 26.11
N VAL A 189 0.22 13.52 25.78
CA VAL A 189 0.11 13.05 24.40
C VAL A 189 -1.00 13.75 23.61
N SER A 190 -2.19 13.90 24.20
CA SER A 190 -3.31 14.52 23.46
C SER A 190 -3.09 16.01 23.21
N TRP A 191 -2.46 16.73 24.15
CA TRP A 191 -2.15 18.15 24.01
C TRP A 191 -0.97 18.41 23.08
N LEU A 192 0.01 17.50 23.06
CA LEU A 192 1.11 17.50 22.09
C LEU A 192 0.59 17.56 20.65
N ALA A 193 -0.48 16.83 20.35
CA ALA A 193 -1.09 16.82 19.03
C ALA A 193 -1.78 18.16 18.63
N LEU A 194 -1.71 19.20 19.46
CA LEU A 194 -2.10 20.59 19.15
C LEU A 194 -0.90 21.50 18.82
N ASP A 195 0.27 20.93 18.56
CA ASP A 195 1.52 21.66 18.24
C ASP A 195 1.95 22.61 19.36
N VAL A 196 1.87 22.17 20.62
CA VAL A 196 2.42 22.91 21.77
C VAL A 196 3.96 22.92 21.72
N ASP A 197 4.57 23.97 22.27
CA ASP A 197 6.03 24.12 22.28
C ASP A 197 6.69 23.04 23.15
N LEU A 198 7.62 22.27 22.58
CA LEU A 198 8.39 21.25 23.30
C LEU A 198 9.26 21.85 24.41
N GLY A 199 9.71 23.10 24.28
CA GLY A 199 10.49 23.80 25.31
C GLY A 199 9.72 23.94 26.63
N GLU A 200 8.42 24.22 26.58
CA GLU A 200 7.56 24.28 27.77
C GLU A 200 7.29 22.89 28.36
N SER A 201 7.43 21.85 27.55
CA SER A 201 7.14 20.45 27.89
C SER A 201 8.37 19.65 28.37
N GLU A 202 9.59 20.21 28.25
CA GLU A 202 10.87 19.58 28.61
C GLU A 202 10.85 19.01 30.04
N GLY A 203 10.25 19.75 30.97
CA GLY A 203 10.15 19.33 32.36
C GLY A 203 9.25 18.11 32.59
N LEU A 204 8.12 18.02 31.86
CA LEU A 204 7.22 16.87 31.91
C LEU A 204 7.83 15.64 31.25
N LEU A 205 8.59 15.86 30.18
CA LEU A 205 9.28 14.80 29.46
C LEU A 205 10.36 14.16 30.34
N GLN A 206 11.15 14.97 31.05
CA GLN A 206 12.10 14.47 32.05
C GLN A 206 11.39 13.68 33.18
N ASP A 207 10.26 14.19 33.67
CA ASP A 207 9.45 13.50 34.67
C ASP A 207 8.80 12.21 34.09
N SER A 208 8.70 12.05 32.76
CA SER A 208 8.22 10.82 32.11
C SER A 208 9.31 9.75 32.00
N PHE A 209 10.57 10.13 31.76
CA PHE A 209 11.70 9.18 31.79
C PHE A 209 11.91 8.55 33.16
N THR A 210 11.66 9.28 34.25
CA THR A 210 11.79 8.72 35.60
C THR A 210 10.73 7.65 35.87
N LEU A 211 9.55 7.76 35.24
CA LEU A 211 8.45 6.80 35.36
C LEU A 211 8.68 5.50 34.58
N LEU A 212 9.66 5.44 33.67
CA LEU A 212 10.07 4.17 33.03
C LEU A 212 10.64 3.13 34.01
N ARG A 213 10.90 3.54 35.27
CA ARG A 213 11.29 2.63 36.35
C ARG A 213 10.08 2.00 37.06
N GLU A 214 8.88 2.55 36.87
CA GLU A 214 7.63 2.03 37.44
C GLU A 214 6.98 1.07 36.42
N PRO A 215 6.92 -0.25 36.69
CA PRO A 215 6.44 -1.24 35.70
C PRO A 215 4.97 -1.03 35.31
N GLU A 216 4.12 -0.56 36.24
CA GLU A 216 2.70 -0.28 35.96
C GLU A 216 2.49 0.87 34.96
N LEU A 217 3.46 1.77 34.83
CA LEU A 217 3.39 2.96 33.98
C LEU A 217 4.29 2.88 32.76
N PHE A 218 5.10 1.82 32.63
CA PHE A 218 6.13 1.70 31.60
C PHE A 218 5.58 1.93 30.20
N ASP A 219 4.55 1.17 29.80
CA ASP A 219 3.96 1.28 28.45
C ASP A 219 3.43 2.68 28.16
N THR A 220 2.73 3.27 29.14
CA THR A 220 2.15 4.61 28.97
C THR A 220 3.26 5.66 28.88
N ALA A 221 4.33 5.53 29.67
CA ALA A 221 5.48 6.42 29.62
C ALA A 221 6.24 6.29 28.29
N VAL A 222 6.43 5.06 27.77
CA VAL A 222 7.01 4.82 26.44
C VAL A 222 6.18 5.49 25.36
N GLU A 223 4.86 5.26 25.32
CA GLU A 223 3.98 5.90 24.33
C GLU A 223 4.06 7.42 24.41
N THR A 224 4.10 7.98 25.63
CA THR A 224 4.22 9.42 25.82
C THR A 224 5.55 9.96 25.31
N ILE A 225 6.68 9.32 25.65
CA ILE A 225 8.00 9.75 25.19
C ILE A 225 8.10 9.64 23.67
N VAL A 226 7.70 8.51 23.09
CA VAL A 226 7.71 8.29 21.63
C VAL A 226 6.83 9.33 20.93
N SER A 227 5.59 9.53 21.38
CA SER A 227 4.68 10.52 20.78
C SER A 227 5.22 11.95 20.87
N THR A 228 5.93 12.28 21.96
CA THR A 228 6.57 13.59 22.14
C THR A 228 7.76 13.77 21.20
N ILE A 229 8.56 12.72 21.01
CA ILE A 229 9.72 12.75 20.13
C ILE A 229 9.28 12.76 18.65
N SER A 230 8.24 12.02 18.28
CA SER A 230 7.79 11.89 16.89
C SER A 230 7.07 13.12 16.31
N GLN A 231 7.06 14.26 17.01
CA GLN A 231 6.45 15.48 16.50
C GLN A 231 7.28 16.13 15.40
N HIS A 232 6.62 16.51 14.30
CA HIS A 232 7.26 17.05 13.11
C HIS A 232 7.49 18.56 13.23
N ASP A 233 8.63 18.97 13.78
CA ASP A 233 9.16 20.35 13.64
C ASP A 233 10.68 20.37 13.88
N SER A 234 11.40 19.60 13.04
CA SER A 234 12.82 19.21 13.21
C SER A 234 13.81 20.37 13.41
N GLN A 235 13.50 21.59 12.92
CA GLN A 235 14.41 22.74 13.01
C GLN A 235 14.23 23.59 14.27
N ARG A 236 13.07 23.53 14.95
CA ARG A 236 12.77 24.43 16.08
C ARG A 236 13.30 23.92 17.41
N PHE A 237 13.62 22.64 17.51
CA PHE A 237 13.86 21.96 18.78
C PHE A 237 15.23 21.30 18.91
N ALA A 238 16.22 21.65 18.07
CA ALA A 238 17.56 21.06 18.11
C ALA A 238 18.19 21.07 19.51
N ASP A 239 18.09 22.18 20.25
CA ASP A 239 18.61 22.28 21.62
C ASP A 239 17.91 21.33 22.60
N SER A 240 16.57 21.20 22.49
CA SER A 240 15.80 20.27 23.31
C SER A 240 16.16 18.82 22.99
N LEU A 241 16.33 18.47 21.71
CA LEU A 241 16.75 17.15 21.26
C LEU A 241 18.14 16.77 21.80
N LEU A 242 19.08 17.72 21.82
CA LEU A 242 20.42 17.50 22.37
C LEU A 242 20.39 17.22 23.88
N LYS A 243 19.45 17.81 24.63
CA LYS A 243 19.26 17.49 26.06
C LYS A 243 18.58 16.15 26.31
N MET A 244 17.79 15.69 25.34
CA MET A 244 17.07 14.41 25.38
C MET A 244 18.00 13.22 25.12
N LEU A 245 18.98 13.42 24.26
CA LEU A 245 19.93 12.39 23.86
C LEU A 245 20.63 11.70 25.06
N PRO A 246 21.19 12.41 26.06
CA PRO A 246 21.72 11.77 27.28
C PRO A 246 20.69 10.96 28.08
N GLN A 247 19.41 11.37 28.09
CA GLN A 247 18.36 10.65 28.83
C GLN A 247 18.03 9.32 28.18
N VAL A 248 17.98 9.29 26.84
CA VAL A 248 17.80 8.03 26.08
C VAL A 248 19.01 7.11 26.26
N LEU A 249 20.23 7.66 26.15
CA LEU A 249 21.47 6.89 26.35
C LEU A 249 21.58 6.30 27.78
N ALA A 250 21.01 6.96 28.78
CA ALA A 250 20.97 6.44 30.15
C ALA A 250 20.11 5.15 30.28
N LEU A 251 19.23 4.87 29.32
CA LEU A 251 18.43 3.64 29.28
C LEU A 251 19.22 2.41 28.81
N GLN A 252 20.45 2.58 28.31
CA GLN A 252 21.29 1.48 27.82
C GLN A 252 21.48 0.36 28.87
N GLU A 253 21.65 0.72 30.15
CA GLU A 253 21.80 -0.26 31.23
C GLU A 253 20.51 -1.05 31.47
N GLN A 254 19.36 -0.35 31.47
CA GLN A 254 18.05 -0.98 31.60
C GLN A 254 17.74 -1.89 30.41
N LEU A 255 18.08 -1.47 29.19
CA LEU A 255 17.96 -2.28 27.98
C LEU A 255 18.79 -3.57 28.10
N THR A 256 20.06 -3.43 28.49
CA THR A 256 20.96 -4.57 28.64
C THR A 256 20.44 -5.58 29.66
N LYS A 257 19.91 -5.07 30.78
CA LYS A 257 19.29 -5.91 31.81
C LYS A 257 18.02 -6.59 31.31
N ALA A 258 17.13 -5.87 30.62
CA ALA A 258 15.90 -6.43 30.06
C ALA A 258 16.20 -7.56 29.06
N VAL A 259 17.23 -7.40 28.22
CA VAL A 259 17.68 -8.44 27.29
C VAL A 259 18.21 -9.68 28.04
N GLN A 260 18.96 -9.48 29.14
CA GLN A 260 19.44 -10.59 29.97
C GLN A 260 18.30 -11.34 30.67
N ASP A 261 17.30 -10.60 31.16
CA ASP A 261 16.12 -11.13 31.85
C ASP A 261 15.06 -11.69 30.88
N ARG A 262 15.27 -11.57 29.57
CA ARG A 262 14.32 -11.92 28.49
C ARG A 262 12.97 -11.20 28.59
N ASP A 263 13.01 -9.96 29.06
CA ASP A 263 11.86 -9.06 29.11
C ASP A 263 11.68 -8.36 27.75
N MET A 264 10.78 -8.93 26.93
CA MET A 264 10.47 -8.42 25.60
C MET A 264 9.75 -7.06 25.67
N GLU A 265 8.87 -6.83 26.65
CA GLU A 265 8.09 -5.59 26.74
C GLU A 265 9.02 -4.40 27.03
N THR A 266 9.92 -4.55 28.03
CA THR A 266 10.88 -3.50 28.37
C THR A 266 11.89 -3.25 27.24
N SER A 267 12.46 -4.30 26.65
CA SER A 267 13.42 -4.14 25.56
C SER A 267 12.79 -3.51 24.31
N HIS A 268 11.57 -3.90 23.97
CA HIS A 268 10.80 -3.32 22.86
C HIS A 268 10.45 -1.85 23.11
N GLY A 269 9.98 -1.51 24.32
CA GLY A 269 9.65 -0.13 24.68
C GLY A 269 10.86 0.81 24.62
N ILE A 270 12.02 0.39 25.13
CA ILE A 270 13.25 1.19 25.06
C ILE A 270 13.75 1.30 23.61
N CYS A 271 13.66 0.22 22.82
CA CYS A 271 14.00 0.25 21.40
C CYS A 271 13.16 1.28 20.64
N ARG A 272 11.84 1.34 20.90
CA ARG A 272 10.94 2.35 20.29
C ARG A 272 11.37 3.77 20.61
N ILE A 273 11.77 4.06 21.85
CA ILE A 273 12.26 5.40 22.24
C ILE A 273 13.54 5.76 21.47
N ALA A 274 14.50 4.84 21.42
CA ALA A 274 15.77 5.08 20.72
C ALA A 274 15.57 5.29 19.21
N VAL A 275 14.76 4.44 18.58
CA VAL A 275 14.41 4.55 17.15
C VAL A 275 13.64 5.84 16.88
N ALA A 276 12.64 6.20 17.70
CA ALA A 276 11.87 7.44 17.49
C ALA A 276 12.78 8.68 17.47
N LEU A 277 13.76 8.76 18.37
CA LEU A 277 14.74 9.85 18.41
C LEU A 277 15.66 9.82 17.19
N GLY A 278 16.20 8.64 16.88
CA GLY A 278 17.14 8.45 15.78
C GLY A 278 16.51 8.72 14.42
N GLU A 279 15.34 8.15 14.15
CA GLU A 279 14.68 8.17 12.84
C GLU A 279 13.99 9.51 12.55
N THR A 280 13.26 10.08 13.53
CA THR A 280 12.50 11.33 13.30
C THR A 280 13.43 12.53 13.16
N HIS A 281 14.57 12.52 13.86
CA HIS A 281 15.47 13.68 13.97
C HIS A 281 16.89 13.41 13.43
N CYS A 282 17.07 12.35 12.63
CA CYS A 282 18.37 11.93 12.10
C CYS A 282 19.15 13.11 11.48
N ARG A 283 18.57 13.77 10.47
CA ARG A 283 19.14 14.94 9.81
C ARG A 283 19.50 16.08 10.78
N ALA A 284 18.59 16.43 11.69
CA ALA A 284 18.82 17.53 12.63
C ALA A 284 20.00 17.23 13.57
N LEU A 285 20.15 15.98 14.01
CA LEU A 285 21.26 15.53 14.85
C LEU A 285 22.59 15.45 14.06
N LEU A 286 22.55 15.04 12.78
CA LEU A 286 23.71 15.03 11.89
C LEU A 286 24.22 16.44 11.55
N GLU A 287 23.33 17.44 11.50
CA GLU A 287 23.72 18.84 11.28
C GLU A 287 24.48 19.44 12.49
N GLN A 288 24.27 18.91 13.71
CA GLN A 288 24.97 19.33 14.93
C GLN A 288 26.33 18.64 15.08
N VAL A 289 27.29 19.02 14.23
CA VAL A 289 28.62 18.39 14.14
C VAL A 289 29.37 18.37 15.47
N ASP A 290 29.18 19.36 16.35
CA ASP A 290 29.83 19.41 17.68
C ASP A 290 29.38 18.26 18.61
N HIS A 291 28.23 17.66 18.34
CA HIS A 291 27.61 16.61 19.16
C HIS A 291 27.61 15.22 18.48
N TRP A 292 28.42 15.03 17.43
CA TRP A 292 28.47 13.79 16.64
C TRP A 292 28.71 12.52 17.49
N GLN A 293 29.46 12.62 18.59
CA GLN A 293 29.74 11.49 19.50
C GLN A 293 28.48 10.98 20.21
N GLY A 294 27.60 11.90 20.62
CA GLY A 294 26.34 11.55 21.26
C GLY A 294 25.43 10.82 20.27
N PHE A 295 25.36 11.33 19.03
CA PHE A 295 24.57 10.68 17.99
C PHE A 295 25.15 9.31 17.62
N GLN A 296 26.47 9.17 17.51
CA GLN A 296 27.13 7.89 17.31
C GLN A 296 26.82 6.89 18.44
N ALA A 297 26.77 7.34 19.69
CA ALA A 297 26.36 6.49 20.82
C ALA A 297 24.91 6.01 20.68
N LEU A 298 24.01 6.85 20.18
CA LEU A 298 22.62 6.47 19.88
C LEU A 298 22.56 5.44 18.74
N VAL A 299 23.35 5.63 17.67
CA VAL A 299 23.45 4.66 16.57
C VAL A 299 23.94 3.30 17.09
N ASN A 300 24.93 3.28 18.00
CA ASN A 300 25.40 2.05 18.64
C ASN A 300 24.34 1.38 19.54
N MET A 301 23.53 2.18 20.23
CA MET A 301 22.38 1.68 21.00
C MET A 301 21.36 1.01 20.07
N ILE A 302 21.03 1.65 18.94
CA ILE A 302 20.11 1.09 17.94
C ILE A 302 20.69 -0.17 17.29
N LEU A 303 22.01 -0.22 17.04
CA LEU A 303 22.70 -1.42 16.57
C LEU A 303 22.62 -2.57 17.59
N SER A 304 22.71 -2.25 18.88
CA SER A 304 22.50 -3.24 19.95
C SER A 304 21.06 -3.77 19.96
N CYS A 305 20.06 -2.93 19.65
CA CYS A 305 18.67 -3.36 19.46
C CYS A 305 18.49 -4.20 18.19
N THR A 306 19.19 -3.86 17.10
CA THR A 306 19.16 -4.65 15.86
C THR A 306 19.71 -6.06 16.10
N GLY A 307 20.81 -6.14 16.85
CA GLY A 307 21.51 -7.38 17.20
C GLY A 307 21.03 -8.03 18.49
N MET A 308 19.77 -7.83 18.90
CA MET A 308 19.24 -8.50 20.09
C MET A 308 19.38 -10.02 19.97
N PRO A 309 19.89 -10.71 21.01
CA PRO A 309 20.04 -12.16 21.01
C PRO A 309 18.72 -12.89 20.79
N GLY A 310 18.76 -13.99 20.05
CA GLY A 310 17.59 -14.81 19.71
C GLY A 310 17.04 -14.53 18.33
N HIS A 311 16.00 -15.27 17.95
CA HIS A 311 15.35 -15.17 16.66
C HIS A 311 14.06 -14.35 16.71
N TYR A 312 13.91 -13.42 15.76
CA TYR A 312 12.63 -12.79 15.47
C TYR A 312 11.67 -13.82 14.85
N PRO A 313 10.37 -13.86 15.19
CA PRO A 313 9.68 -13.06 16.22
C PRO A 313 9.60 -13.73 17.60
N VAL A 314 10.15 -14.94 17.76
CA VAL A 314 9.87 -15.83 18.90
C VAL A 314 10.60 -15.42 20.17
N ASP A 315 11.89 -15.08 20.07
CA ASP A 315 12.71 -14.71 21.22
C ASP A 315 12.71 -13.18 21.45
N GLU A 316 12.50 -12.40 20.39
CA GLU A 316 12.50 -10.93 20.44
C GLU A 316 11.69 -10.33 19.27
N THR A 317 11.16 -9.12 19.48
CA THR A 317 10.34 -8.38 18.49
C THR A 317 10.85 -6.96 18.22
N SER A 318 12.04 -6.62 18.73
CA SER A 318 12.57 -5.25 18.76
C SER A 318 13.42 -4.94 17.54
N SER A 319 14.14 -5.93 17.01
CA SER A 319 15.09 -5.74 15.90
C SER A 319 14.41 -5.23 14.61
N SER A 320 13.14 -5.61 14.37
CA SER A 320 12.36 -5.15 13.22
C SER A 320 12.09 -3.65 13.24
N LEU A 321 12.01 -3.03 14.43
CA LEU A 321 11.78 -1.58 14.56
C LEU A 321 12.97 -0.75 14.08
N THR A 322 14.16 -1.33 14.00
CA THR A 322 15.39 -0.60 13.69
C THR A 322 15.67 -0.46 12.18
N LEU A 323 14.97 -1.24 11.34
CA LEU A 323 15.30 -1.35 9.91
C LEU A 323 15.04 -0.03 9.16
N THR A 324 13.96 0.67 9.48
CA THR A 324 13.64 2.00 8.90
C THR A 324 14.67 3.05 9.25
N PHE A 325 15.17 3.05 10.50
CA PHE A 325 16.24 3.94 10.92
C PHE A 325 17.51 3.77 10.08
N TRP A 326 17.91 2.54 9.74
CA TRP A 326 19.12 2.31 8.93
C TRP A 326 18.99 2.85 7.51
N TYR A 327 17.79 2.77 6.93
CA TYR A 327 17.48 3.44 5.67
C TYR A 327 17.58 4.97 5.82
N THR A 328 16.92 5.56 6.81
CA THR A 328 16.93 7.01 7.03
C THR A 328 18.34 7.56 7.27
N LEU A 329 19.16 6.84 8.05
CA LEU A 329 20.55 7.24 8.30
C LEU A 329 21.39 7.24 7.02
N GLN A 330 21.22 6.25 6.14
CA GLN A 330 21.93 6.19 4.87
C GLN A 330 21.49 7.33 3.94
N ASP A 331 20.19 7.54 3.77
CA ASP A 331 19.63 8.59 2.90
C ASP A 331 20.06 9.99 3.39
N ASP A 332 19.97 10.25 4.69
CA ASP A 332 20.39 11.53 5.26
C ASP A 332 21.88 11.78 5.05
N ILE A 333 22.76 10.80 5.32
CA ILE A 333 24.21 10.93 5.07
C ILE A 333 24.49 11.21 3.59
N MET A 334 23.77 10.55 2.68
CA MET A 334 23.92 10.75 1.23
C MET A 334 23.40 12.11 0.74
N SER A 335 22.45 12.70 1.45
CA SER A 335 21.88 14.01 1.13
C SER A 335 22.73 15.20 1.63
N LEU A 336 23.75 14.95 2.46
CA LEU A 336 24.62 15.99 3.02
C LEU A 336 25.59 16.58 1.98
N ASP A 337 26.07 17.78 2.29
CA ASP A 337 27.17 18.43 1.60
C ASP A 337 28.47 17.59 1.61
N THR A 338 29.23 17.62 0.51
CA THR A 338 30.35 16.68 0.23
C THR A 338 31.40 16.60 1.35
N GLU A 339 31.69 17.71 2.03
CA GLU A 339 32.64 17.74 3.14
C GLU A 339 32.13 16.94 4.35
N LYS A 340 30.88 17.18 4.77
CA LYS A 340 30.23 16.44 5.87
C LYS A 340 29.97 14.99 5.51
N GLN A 341 29.53 14.74 4.29
CA GLN A 341 29.33 13.39 3.77
C GLN A 341 30.64 12.58 3.91
N THR A 342 31.76 13.12 3.45
CA THR A 342 33.06 12.43 3.55
C THR A 342 33.45 12.12 5.00
N LEU A 343 33.23 13.08 5.92
CA LEU A 343 33.48 12.89 7.36
C LEU A 343 32.60 11.77 7.94
N TYR A 344 31.29 11.82 7.71
CA TYR A 344 30.36 10.84 8.27
C TYR A 344 30.51 9.46 7.64
N LEU A 345 30.88 9.37 6.36
CA LEU A 345 31.22 8.09 5.73
C LEU A 345 32.41 7.43 6.42
N GLN A 346 33.43 8.20 6.84
CA GLN A 346 34.56 7.63 7.60
C GLN A 346 34.13 7.07 8.96
N VAL A 347 33.17 7.73 9.62
CA VAL A 347 32.68 7.33 10.95
C VAL A 347 31.72 6.14 10.88
N TYR A 348 30.77 6.15 9.94
CA TYR A 348 29.67 5.18 9.91
C TYR A 348 29.94 3.98 9.02
N ARG A 349 30.84 4.04 8.02
CA ARG A 349 31.13 2.88 7.16
C ARG A 349 31.52 1.61 7.94
N PRO A 350 32.36 1.66 8.99
CA PRO A 350 32.62 0.49 9.84
C PRO A 350 31.37 -0.02 10.57
N LEU A 351 30.49 0.87 11.02
CA LEU A 351 29.23 0.51 11.69
C LEU A 351 28.26 -0.17 10.72
N TYR A 352 28.22 0.24 9.46
CA TYR A 352 27.43 -0.43 8.43
C TYR A 352 27.99 -1.82 8.07
N PHE A 353 29.31 -2.02 8.10
CA PHE A 353 29.86 -3.39 7.99
C PHE A 353 29.46 -4.26 9.18
N GLN A 354 29.48 -3.72 10.41
CA GLN A 354 28.99 -4.43 11.59
C GLN A 354 27.49 -4.73 11.48
N LEU A 355 26.70 -3.78 10.97
CA LEU A 355 25.28 -3.97 10.71
C LEU A 355 25.03 -5.13 9.75
N VAL A 356 25.79 -5.25 8.67
CA VAL A 356 25.67 -6.40 7.74
C VAL A 356 25.87 -7.72 8.49
N GLU A 357 26.88 -7.81 9.35
CA GLU A 357 27.11 -9.03 10.15
C GLU A 357 25.92 -9.35 11.06
N VAL A 358 25.37 -8.33 11.71
CA VAL A 358 24.18 -8.46 12.56
C VAL A 358 22.98 -8.90 11.73
N LEU A 359 22.67 -8.24 10.62
CA LEU A 359 21.53 -8.54 9.76
C LEU A 359 21.59 -9.96 9.20
N LEU A 360 22.77 -10.42 8.77
CA LEU A 360 22.95 -11.80 8.29
C LEU A 360 22.77 -12.81 9.43
N HIS A 361 23.23 -12.48 10.64
CA HIS A 361 22.98 -13.33 11.81
C HIS A 361 21.49 -13.38 12.16
N LYS A 362 20.77 -12.25 12.09
CA LYS A 362 19.32 -12.17 12.36
C LYS A 362 18.47 -12.83 11.28
N ALA A 363 18.94 -12.84 10.03
CA ALA A 363 18.30 -13.53 8.91
C ALA A 363 18.58 -15.04 8.87
N ARG A 364 19.54 -15.53 9.67
CA ARG A 364 19.89 -16.95 9.76
C ARG A 364 18.71 -17.76 10.30
N PHE A 365 18.39 -18.86 9.64
CA PHE A 365 17.39 -19.80 10.15
C PHE A 365 17.80 -20.39 11.51
N PRO A 366 16.84 -20.66 12.41
CA PRO A 366 17.09 -21.44 13.60
C PRO A 366 17.42 -22.90 13.24
N SER A 367 17.74 -23.70 14.26
CA SER A 367 17.98 -25.14 14.05
C SER A 367 16.70 -25.82 13.55
N ASP A 368 16.83 -26.90 12.76
CA ASP A 368 15.67 -27.64 12.22
C ASP A 368 14.63 -28.06 13.28
N PRO A 369 15.01 -28.56 14.48
CA PRO A 369 14.01 -28.88 15.50
C PRO A 369 13.32 -27.64 16.06
N ASP A 370 14.02 -26.52 16.24
CA ASP A 370 13.44 -25.28 16.75
C ASP A 370 12.48 -24.67 15.71
N PHE A 371 12.89 -24.65 14.43
CA PHE A 371 12.07 -24.17 13.34
C PHE A 371 10.80 -25.01 13.15
N ALA A 372 10.87 -26.31 13.41
CA ALA A 372 9.70 -27.18 13.35
C ALA A 372 8.65 -26.84 14.42
N LEU A 373 9.07 -26.33 15.58
CA LEU A 373 8.18 -25.95 16.69
C LEU A 373 7.45 -24.61 16.45
N TRP A 374 7.97 -23.76 15.56
CA TRP A 374 7.37 -22.46 15.26
C TRP A 374 5.99 -22.60 14.63
N SER A 375 5.09 -21.68 15.00
CA SER A 375 3.75 -21.62 14.40
C SER A 375 3.82 -21.17 12.93
N ALA A 376 2.71 -21.35 12.20
CA ALA A 376 2.63 -20.86 10.82
C ALA A 376 2.76 -19.33 10.74
N ASP A 377 2.24 -18.62 11.74
CA ASP A 377 2.29 -17.16 11.82
C ASP A 377 3.72 -16.68 12.12
N ASP A 378 4.45 -17.36 13.03
CA ASP A 378 5.85 -17.02 13.33
C ASP A 378 6.76 -17.21 12.11
N LYS A 379 6.55 -18.29 11.35
CA LYS A 379 7.29 -18.55 10.11
C LYS A 379 7.02 -17.49 9.04
N GLU A 380 5.77 -17.04 8.92
CA GLU A 380 5.41 -15.98 7.98
C GLU A 380 5.97 -14.62 8.42
N GLN A 381 5.92 -14.30 9.71
CA GLN A 381 6.55 -13.10 10.25
C GLN A 381 8.06 -13.10 10.03
N PHE A 382 8.75 -14.22 10.25
CA PHE A 382 10.17 -14.34 9.93
C PHE A 382 10.45 -14.21 8.43
N ARG A 383 9.59 -14.77 7.57
CA ARG A 383 9.70 -14.59 6.12
C ARG A 383 9.57 -13.12 5.72
N ILE A 384 8.62 -12.37 6.29
CA ILE A 384 8.45 -10.93 6.07
C ILE A 384 9.68 -10.18 6.57
N TYR A 385 10.14 -10.47 7.79
CA TYR A 385 11.33 -9.87 8.38
C TYR A 385 12.59 -10.08 7.53
N ARG A 386 12.77 -11.26 6.92
CA ARG A 386 13.85 -11.49 5.94
C ARG A 386 13.70 -10.63 4.68
N VAL A 387 12.49 -10.36 4.21
CA VAL A 387 12.29 -9.40 3.10
C VAL A 387 12.71 -8.00 3.53
N ASP A 388 12.30 -7.54 4.72
CA ASP A 388 12.69 -6.22 5.24
C ASP A 388 14.22 -6.11 5.42
N ILE A 389 14.89 -7.19 5.86
CA ILE A 389 16.36 -7.26 5.90
C ILE A 389 16.96 -7.20 4.49
N SER A 390 16.38 -7.91 3.51
CA SER A 390 16.85 -7.90 2.12
C SER A 390 16.83 -6.47 1.56
N ASP A 391 15.73 -5.76 1.77
CA ASP A 391 15.59 -4.37 1.35
C ASP A 391 16.61 -3.48 2.07
N THR A 392 16.81 -3.68 3.38
CA THR A 392 17.85 -2.95 4.14
C THR A 392 19.25 -3.21 3.58
N LEU A 393 19.61 -4.47 3.28
CA LEU A 393 20.91 -4.85 2.71
C LEU A 393 21.16 -4.21 1.34
N MET A 394 20.10 -4.03 0.54
CA MET A 394 20.18 -3.32 -0.74
C MET A 394 20.64 -1.87 -0.54
N TYR A 395 20.04 -1.13 0.40
CA TYR A 395 20.47 0.24 0.71
C TYR A 395 21.86 0.31 1.33
N VAL A 396 22.22 -0.67 2.16
CA VAL A 396 23.58 -0.78 2.71
C VAL A 396 24.62 -1.01 1.60
N TYR A 397 24.26 -1.74 0.54
CA TYR A 397 25.13 -1.91 -0.63
C TYR A 397 25.37 -0.59 -1.37
N GLU A 398 24.41 0.31 -1.47
CA GLU A 398 24.63 1.63 -2.08
C GLU A 398 25.70 2.46 -1.33
N LEU A 399 25.78 2.30 0.00
CA LEU A 399 26.78 2.95 0.84
C LEU A 399 28.15 2.26 0.82
N LEU A 400 28.18 0.93 0.95
CA LEU A 400 29.41 0.15 1.08
C LEU A 400 30.03 -0.21 -0.27
N GLY A 401 29.20 -0.36 -1.31
CA GLY A 401 29.60 -0.70 -2.67
C GLY A 401 30.27 -2.08 -2.77
N PRO A 402 31.22 -2.25 -3.71
CA PRO A 402 31.77 -3.57 -4.07
C PRO A 402 32.60 -4.23 -2.96
N GLU A 403 33.03 -3.49 -1.94
CA GLU A 403 33.71 -4.06 -0.77
C GLU A 403 32.79 -5.00 0.01
N LEU A 404 31.47 -4.74 0.04
CA LEU A 404 30.49 -5.63 0.65
C LEU A 404 30.45 -6.98 -0.08
N LEU A 405 30.39 -6.99 -1.41
CA LEU A 405 30.40 -8.21 -2.21
C LEU A 405 31.65 -9.04 -1.96
N ARG A 406 32.82 -8.39 -1.90
CA ARG A 406 34.10 -9.06 -1.59
C ARG A 406 34.08 -9.67 -0.20
N ASN A 407 33.61 -8.94 0.80
CA ASN A 407 33.49 -9.44 2.18
C ASN A 407 32.59 -10.69 2.27
N LEU A 408 31.42 -10.66 1.63
CA LEU A 408 30.53 -11.83 1.58
C LEU A 408 31.19 -13.01 0.85
N TYR A 409 31.91 -12.75 -0.24
CA TYR A 409 32.59 -13.77 -1.03
C TYR A 409 33.70 -14.45 -0.24
N ASP A 410 34.54 -13.65 0.43
CA ASP A 410 35.64 -14.15 1.24
C ASP A 410 35.11 -15.01 2.40
N LYS A 411 34.06 -14.55 3.08
CA LYS A 411 33.40 -15.31 4.16
C LYS A 411 32.84 -16.65 3.65
N LEU A 412 32.13 -16.63 2.52
CA LEU A 412 31.58 -17.85 1.92
C LEU A 412 32.69 -18.81 1.47
N GLY A 413 33.74 -18.29 0.82
CA GLY A 413 34.88 -19.07 0.36
C GLY A 413 35.63 -19.73 1.51
N VAL A 414 35.88 -19.01 2.60
CA VAL A 414 36.48 -19.57 3.83
C VAL A 414 35.60 -20.68 4.41
N MET A 415 34.30 -20.44 4.55
CA MET A 415 33.36 -21.43 5.09
C MET A 415 33.24 -22.72 4.29
N LEU A 416 33.37 -22.65 2.96
CA LEU A 416 33.29 -23.83 2.09
C LEU A 416 34.62 -24.58 1.96
N THR A 417 35.75 -23.91 2.20
CA THR A 417 37.09 -24.50 2.07
C THR A 417 37.67 -24.99 3.40
N ASP A 418 37.21 -24.44 4.52
CA ASP A 418 37.61 -24.88 5.85
C ASP A 418 37.01 -26.25 6.18
N LYS A 419 37.87 -27.26 6.29
CA LYS A 419 37.49 -28.64 6.64
C LYS A 419 37.55 -28.91 8.14
N THR A 420 38.01 -27.96 8.94
CA THR A 420 38.23 -28.14 10.38
C THR A 420 36.94 -28.01 11.19
N HIS A 421 35.99 -27.19 10.71
CA HIS A 421 34.67 -27.02 11.29
C HIS A 421 33.59 -27.29 10.25
N PRO A 422 32.65 -28.24 10.49
CA PRO A 422 31.53 -28.43 9.57
C PRO A 422 30.63 -27.19 9.62
N SER A 423 30.58 -26.45 8.52
CA SER A 423 29.68 -25.31 8.32
C SER A 423 28.22 -25.77 8.36
N SER A 424 27.37 -25.08 9.11
CA SER A 424 25.93 -25.36 9.10
C SER A 424 25.29 -24.84 7.82
N TRP A 425 24.29 -25.56 7.29
CA TRP A 425 23.60 -25.12 6.07
C TRP A 425 22.96 -23.74 6.27
N GLN A 426 22.54 -23.42 7.50
CA GLN A 426 21.97 -22.13 7.88
C GLN A 426 22.96 -20.97 7.71
N ASP A 427 24.24 -21.17 8.07
CA ASP A 427 25.25 -20.12 7.93
C ASP A 427 25.59 -19.88 6.45
N ILE A 428 25.69 -20.96 5.67
CA ILE A 428 25.90 -20.87 4.21
C ILE A 428 24.70 -20.18 3.55
N GLU A 429 23.49 -20.56 3.94
CA GLU A 429 22.25 -19.98 3.43
C GLU A 429 22.15 -18.49 3.75
N ALA A 430 22.50 -18.06 4.97
CA ALA A 430 22.45 -16.65 5.36
C ALA A 430 23.40 -15.79 4.51
N LEU A 431 24.62 -16.27 4.23
CA LEU A 431 25.56 -15.57 3.35
C LEU A 431 25.05 -15.49 1.91
N LEU A 432 24.49 -16.59 1.38
CA LEU A 432 23.90 -16.60 0.04
C LEU A 432 22.66 -15.71 -0.06
N PHE A 433 21.85 -15.65 1.01
CA PHE A 433 20.73 -14.73 1.12
C PHE A 433 21.20 -13.27 1.09
N GLY A 434 22.31 -12.95 1.78
CA GLY A 434 22.95 -11.64 1.69
C GLY A 434 23.35 -11.28 0.26
N PHE A 435 23.97 -12.23 -0.46
CA PHE A 435 24.28 -12.06 -1.89
C PHE A 435 23.03 -11.89 -2.75
N GLN A 436 22.02 -12.73 -2.54
CA GLN A 436 20.75 -12.66 -3.27
C GLN A 436 20.10 -11.28 -3.12
N SER A 437 20.11 -10.73 -1.91
CA SER A 437 19.48 -9.45 -1.58
C SER A 437 20.08 -8.27 -2.34
N ILE A 438 21.38 -8.33 -2.66
CA ILE A 438 22.11 -7.25 -3.33
C ILE A 438 22.36 -7.52 -4.82
N ALA A 439 22.13 -8.75 -5.30
CA ALA A 439 22.53 -9.21 -6.63
C ALA A 439 21.96 -8.38 -7.80
N GLU A 440 20.72 -7.88 -7.65
CA GLU A 440 20.06 -7.09 -8.71
C GLU A 440 20.54 -5.63 -8.77
N THR A 441 21.17 -5.14 -7.69
CA THR A 441 21.68 -3.75 -7.57
C THR A 441 23.14 -3.64 -7.98
N VAL A 442 23.84 -4.75 -8.22
CA VAL A 442 25.25 -4.75 -8.59
C VAL A 442 25.43 -4.18 -10.00
N ASP A 443 26.19 -3.08 -10.12
CA ASP A 443 26.60 -2.54 -11.42
C ASP A 443 27.49 -3.56 -12.17
N ILE A 444 27.18 -3.73 -13.46
CA ILE A 444 27.84 -4.62 -14.43
C ILE A 444 29.36 -4.37 -14.47
N SER A 445 29.79 -3.16 -14.13
CA SER A 445 31.21 -2.75 -14.14
C SER A 445 32.08 -3.37 -13.02
N TYR A 446 31.51 -3.85 -11.90
CA TYR A 446 32.26 -4.35 -10.72
C TYR A 446 32.22 -5.88 -10.57
N SER A 447 32.19 -6.57 -11.71
CA SER A 447 31.85 -7.98 -11.91
C SER A 447 32.81 -9.04 -11.33
N ASP A 448 34.03 -8.73 -10.90
CA ASP A 448 35.07 -9.74 -10.59
C ASP A 448 34.67 -10.83 -9.58
N VAL A 449 33.75 -10.51 -8.65
CA VAL A 449 33.31 -11.42 -7.59
C VAL A 449 32.26 -12.43 -8.07
N ILE A 450 31.41 -12.05 -9.03
CA ILE A 450 30.26 -12.86 -9.46
C ILE A 450 30.69 -14.18 -10.13
N PRO A 451 31.68 -14.21 -11.05
CA PRO A 451 32.21 -15.46 -11.59
C PRO A 451 32.74 -16.39 -10.49
N GLY A 452 33.41 -15.83 -9.48
CA GLY A 452 33.90 -16.57 -8.32
C GLY A 452 32.76 -17.21 -7.54
N LEU A 453 31.72 -16.43 -7.21
CA LEU A 453 30.53 -16.91 -6.51
C LEU A 453 29.84 -18.06 -7.28
N LEU A 454 29.64 -17.90 -8.59
CA LEU A 454 29.07 -18.96 -9.44
C LEU A 454 29.94 -20.21 -9.49
N GLY A 455 31.27 -20.06 -9.33
CA GLY A 455 32.21 -21.17 -9.17
C GLY A 455 32.12 -21.87 -7.82
N LEU A 456 31.70 -21.16 -6.76
CA LEU A 456 31.51 -21.72 -5.42
C LEU A 456 30.18 -22.48 -5.28
N ILE A 457 29.11 -22.06 -5.95
CA ILE A 457 27.77 -22.67 -5.83
C ILE A 457 27.79 -24.21 -6.02
N PRO A 458 28.47 -24.79 -7.03
CA PRO A 458 28.54 -26.25 -7.20
C PRO A 458 29.24 -27.00 -6.07
N LEU A 459 30.01 -26.32 -5.21
CA LEU A 459 30.67 -26.92 -4.06
C LEU A 459 29.73 -27.06 -2.85
N ILE A 460 28.56 -26.42 -2.90
CA ILE A 460 27.60 -26.40 -1.79
C ILE A 460 26.77 -27.68 -1.82
N THR A 461 26.78 -28.43 -0.71
CA THR A 461 25.87 -29.57 -0.51
C THR A 461 24.49 -29.05 -0.10
N ALA A 462 23.53 -29.15 -1.03
CA ALA A 462 22.16 -28.71 -0.81
C ALA A 462 21.36 -29.69 0.07
N ASP A 463 21.72 -29.78 1.35
CA ASP A 463 21.15 -30.74 2.30
C ASP A 463 19.76 -30.30 2.84
N SER A 464 19.40 -29.02 2.66
CA SER A 464 18.12 -28.42 3.07
C SER A 464 17.38 -27.82 1.88
N ILE A 465 16.04 -27.90 1.90
CA ILE A 465 15.16 -27.30 0.89
C ILE A 465 15.37 -25.78 0.85
N HIS A 466 15.48 -25.13 2.02
CA HIS A 466 15.66 -23.67 2.10
C HIS A 466 16.98 -23.21 1.47
N LEU A 467 18.07 -23.94 1.71
CA LEU A 467 19.35 -23.64 1.06
C LEU A 467 19.25 -23.81 -0.46
N ALA A 468 18.59 -24.88 -0.93
CA ALA A 468 18.38 -25.10 -2.36
C ALA A 468 17.51 -24.00 -3.00
N GLU A 469 16.46 -23.53 -2.31
CA GLU A 469 15.65 -22.38 -2.74
C GLU A 469 16.49 -21.12 -2.87
N THR A 470 17.28 -20.78 -1.83
CA THR A 470 18.15 -19.59 -1.83
C THR A 470 19.17 -19.66 -2.97
N ILE A 471 19.81 -20.82 -3.22
CA ILE A 471 20.72 -21.00 -4.37
C ILE A 471 19.98 -20.72 -5.69
N MET A 472 18.78 -21.28 -5.89
CA MET A 472 18.01 -21.06 -7.11
C MET A 472 17.65 -19.59 -7.28
N LEU A 473 17.23 -18.91 -6.21
CA LEU A 473 16.85 -17.50 -6.25
C LEU A 473 18.06 -16.59 -6.48
N THR A 474 19.22 -16.84 -5.85
CA THR A 474 20.48 -16.12 -6.12
C THR A 474 20.85 -16.21 -7.61
N ILE A 475 20.77 -17.41 -8.19
CA ILE A 475 21.00 -17.60 -9.63
C ILE A 475 19.99 -16.80 -10.46
N GLY A 476 18.72 -16.80 -10.06
CA GLY A 476 17.67 -16.04 -10.74
C GLY A 476 17.91 -14.53 -10.72
N SER A 477 18.39 -13.99 -9.60
CA SER A 477 18.77 -12.57 -9.47
C SER A 477 19.99 -12.19 -10.32
N LEU A 478 20.88 -13.14 -10.60
CA LEU A 478 22.04 -12.94 -11.50
C LEU A 478 21.71 -13.11 -12.99
N ALA A 479 20.44 -13.27 -13.38
CA ALA A 479 20.05 -13.54 -14.77
C ALA A 479 20.45 -12.44 -15.76
N GLU A 480 20.39 -11.17 -15.35
CA GLU A 480 20.81 -10.03 -16.20
C GLU A 480 22.33 -10.08 -16.44
N TRP A 481 23.11 -10.29 -15.38
CA TRP A 481 24.56 -10.45 -15.49
C TRP A 481 24.96 -11.66 -16.36
N LEU A 482 24.20 -12.76 -16.30
CA LEU A 482 24.42 -13.94 -17.15
C LEU A 482 24.15 -13.67 -18.64
N ALA A 483 23.28 -12.70 -18.97
CA ALA A 483 23.06 -12.31 -20.36
C ALA A 483 24.34 -11.73 -20.99
N ASP A 484 25.12 -10.98 -20.22
CA ASP A 484 26.39 -10.39 -20.63
C ASP A 484 27.59 -11.37 -20.54
N HIS A 485 27.44 -12.47 -19.79
CA HIS A 485 28.50 -13.48 -19.60
C HIS A 485 28.06 -14.91 -20.01
N PRO A 486 27.78 -15.18 -21.30
CA PRO A 486 27.23 -16.45 -21.78
C PRO A 486 28.07 -17.69 -21.47
N LEU A 487 29.37 -17.55 -21.21
CA LEU A 487 30.28 -18.66 -20.90
C LEU A 487 29.90 -19.41 -19.61
N MET A 488 29.25 -18.73 -18.66
CA MET A 488 28.84 -19.31 -17.38
C MET A 488 27.47 -20.01 -17.46
N LEU A 489 26.68 -19.71 -18.48
CA LEU A 489 25.31 -20.18 -18.67
C LEU A 489 25.17 -21.72 -18.67
N PRO A 490 26.04 -22.52 -19.34
CA PRO A 490 25.88 -23.97 -19.36
C PRO A 490 25.98 -24.62 -17.97
N GLY A 491 26.84 -24.09 -17.10
CA GLY A 491 27.01 -24.59 -15.74
C GLY A 491 25.77 -24.35 -14.88
N VAL A 492 25.28 -23.11 -14.94
CA VAL A 492 24.07 -22.67 -14.23
C VAL A 492 22.83 -23.41 -14.72
N LEU A 493 22.64 -23.53 -16.04
CA LEU A 493 21.47 -24.21 -16.61
C LEU A 493 21.40 -25.69 -16.19
N ARG A 494 22.53 -26.39 -16.13
CA ARG A 494 22.53 -27.79 -15.66
C ARG A 494 21.99 -27.92 -14.24
N LEU A 495 22.38 -27.01 -13.35
CA LEU A 495 21.90 -27.01 -11.97
C LEU A 495 20.39 -26.72 -11.89
N VAL A 496 19.92 -25.69 -12.62
CA VAL A 496 18.49 -25.32 -12.65
C VAL A 496 17.63 -26.42 -13.25
N LEU A 497 18.07 -27.07 -14.33
CA LEU A 497 17.30 -28.15 -14.97
C LEU A 497 17.23 -29.41 -14.09
N GLN A 498 18.26 -29.70 -13.30
CA GLN A 498 18.25 -30.83 -12.35
C GLN A 498 17.22 -30.63 -11.23
N THR A 499 17.05 -29.40 -10.72
CA THR A 499 16.10 -29.11 -9.64
C THR A 499 14.65 -29.03 -10.13
N LEU A 500 14.41 -28.94 -11.44
CA LEU A 500 13.07 -28.82 -12.02
C LEU A 500 12.19 -30.06 -11.77
N SER A 501 12.81 -31.22 -11.54
CA SER A 501 12.08 -32.44 -11.17
C SER A 501 11.63 -32.48 -9.71
N ASN A 502 12.08 -31.54 -8.87
CA ASN A 502 11.70 -31.47 -7.46
C ASN A 502 10.46 -30.59 -7.27
N ALA A 503 9.37 -31.17 -6.75
CA ALA A 503 8.11 -30.47 -6.51
C ALA A 503 8.22 -29.43 -5.39
N ASP A 504 9.08 -29.65 -4.38
CA ASP A 504 9.23 -28.76 -3.23
C ASP A 504 9.93 -27.44 -3.64
N LEU A 505 10.84 -27.50 -4.63
CA LEU A 505 11.55 -26.33 -5.17
C LEU A 505 10.82 -25.65 -6.34
N SER A 506 9.58 -26.03 -6.60
CA SER A 506 8.85 -25.65 -7.81
C SER A 506 8.81 -24.13 -8.04
N VAL A 507 8.57 -23.33 -7.00
CA VAL A 507 8.45 -21.87 -7.14
C VAL A 507 9.79 -21.25 -7.54
N ALA A 508 10.85 -21.56 -6.79
CA ALA A 508 12.19 -21.00 -6.97
C ALA A 508 12.82 -21.44 -8.31
N THR A 509 12.76 -22.73 -8.64
CA THR A 509 13.36 -23.23 -9.89
C THR A 509 12.65 -22.67 -11.12
N VAL A 510 11.31 -22.66 -11.12
CA VAL A 510 10.54 -22.20 -12.29
C VAL A 510 10.68 -20.69 -12.49
N SER A 511 10.70 -19.89 -11.41
CA SER A 511 10.91 -18.45 -11.50
C SER A 511 12.31 -18.13 -12.04
N THR A 512 13.35 -18.81 -11.54
CA THR A 512 14.73 -18.68 -12.01
C THR A 512 14.88 -19.08 -13.48
N LEU A 513 14.32 -20.22 -13.88
CA LEU A 513 14.35 -20.64 -15.29
C LEU A 513 13.65 -19.62 -16.19
N LYS A 514 12.49 -19.10 -15.77
CA LYS A 514 11.78 -18.05 -16.50
C LYS A 514 12.62 -16.77 -16.64
N ARG A 515 13.32 -16.33 -15.59
CA ARG A 515 14.22 -15.16 -15.65
C ARG A 515 15.38 -15.39 -16.59
N ILE A 516 16.08 -16.52 -16.47
CA ILE A 516 17.18 -16.89 -17.39
C ILE A 516 16.68 -16.93 -18.84
N CYS A 517 15.52 -17.54 -19.10
CA CYS A 517 14.92 -17.56 -20.43
C CYS A 517 14.60 -16.15 -20.96
N ARG A 518 14.20 -15.23 -20.08
CA ARG A 518 13.84 -13.84 -20.43
C ARG A 518 15.06 -12.99 -20.75
N GLU A 519 16.11 -13.07 -19.95
CA GLU A 519 17.32 -12.21 -20.08
C GLU A 519 18.32 -12.78 -21.07
N CYS A 520 18.61 -14.10 -21.03
CA CYS A 520 19.68 -14.71 -21.82
C CYS A 520 19.24 -15.13 -23.24
N ARG A 521 18.17 -14.55 -23.81
CA ARG A 521 17.52 -15.02 -25.06
C ARG A 521 18.50 -15.29 -26.19
N HIS A 522 19.42 -14.37 -26.44
CA HIS A 522 20.36 -14.48 -27.57
C HIS A 522 21.36 -15.62 -27.43
N SER A 523 21.63 -16.06 -26.21
CA SER A 523 22.66 -17.05 -25.86
C SER A 523 22.09 -18.44 -25.57
N LEU A 524 20.75 -18.60 -25.57
CA LEU A 524 20.09 -19.86 -25.20
C LEU A 524 19.97 -20.88 -26.34
N ARG A 525 20.22 -20.49 -27.59
CA ARG A 525 20.08 -21.36 -28.77
C ARG A 525 20.79 -22.72 -28.64
N PRO A 526 22.04 -22.80 -28.16
CA PRO A 526 22.75 -24.08 -28.03
C PRO A 526 22.11 -25.04 -27.01
N HIS A 527 21.38 -24.50 -26.03
CA HIS A 527 20.79 -25.25 -24.92
C HIS A 527 19.29 -25.49 -25.09
N ALA A 528 18.69 -25.01 -26.19
CA ALA A 528 17.25 -25.02 -26.36
C ALA A 528 16.64 -26.42 -26.35
N ASN A 529 17.32 -27.41 -26.94
CA ASN A 529 16.82 -28.79 -26.96
C ASN A 529 16.80 -29.42 -25.57
N ASP A 530 17.83 -29.16 -24.75
CA ASP A 530 17.92 -29.68 -23.38
C ASP A 530 16.81 -29.08 -22.51
N ILE A 531 16.62 -27.77 -22.61
CA ILE A 531 15.56 -27.05 -21.88
C ILE A 531 14.17 -27.52 -22.33
N LEU A 532 13.93 -27.66 -23.64
CA LEU A 532 12.67 -28.16 -24.18
C LEU A 532 12.33 -29.56 -23.69
N THR A 533 13.32 -30.46 -23.67
CA THR A 533 13.13 -31.85 -23.23
C THR A 533 12.77 -31.92 -21.76
N ALA A 534 13.52 -31.19 -20.91
CA ALA A 534 13.24 -31.14 -19.47
C ALA A 534 11.84 -30.55 -19.18
N LEU A 535 11.46 -29.48 -19.88
CA LEU A 535 10.15 -28.85 -19.71
C LEU A 535 8.99 -29.75 -20.15
N GLN A 536 9.14 -30.45 -21.28
CA GLN A 536 8.15 -31.41 -21.74
C GLN A 536 7.95 -32.56 -20.75
N GLU A 537 9.04 -33.11 -20.23
CA GLU A 537 8.99 -34.21 -19.26
C GLU A 537 8.24 -33.80 -17.99
N VAL A 538 8.53 -32.61 -17.46
CA VAL A 538 7.95 -32.06 -16.24
C VAL A 538 6.46 -31.70 -16.42
N LEU A 539 6.09 -31.14 -17.58
CA LEU A 539 4.69 -30.84 -17.92
C LEU A 539 3.85 -32.11 -18.06
N VAL A 540 4.40 -33.16 -18.69
CA VAL A 540 3.72 -34.46 -18.82
C VAL A 540 3.57 -35.16 -17.47
N LYS A 541 4.60 -35.10 -16.62
CA LYS A 541 4.56 -35.69 -15.26
C LYS A 541 3.70 -34.89 -14.27
N GLN A 542 3.23 -33.69 -14.64
CA GLN A 542 2.43 -32.81 -13.77
C GLN A 542 3.07 -32.57 -12.39
N ILE A 543 4.39 -32.36 -12.36
CA ILE A 543 5.15 -32.18 -11.11
C ILE A 543 4.75 -30.87 -10.40
N HIS A 544 4.42 -29.82 -11.17
CA HIS A 544 4.18 -28.48 -10.66
C HIS A 544 2.69 -28.12 -10.64
N LYS A 545 2.33 -27.19 -9.73
CA LYS A 545 0.98 -26.63 -9.65
C LYS A 545 0.69 -25.73 -10.86
N SER A 546 -0.60 -25.47 -11.09
CA SER A 546 -1.10 -24.74 -12.27
C SER A 546 -0.37 -23.41 -12.52
N THR A 547 -0.11 -22.59 -11.49
CA THR A 547 0.56 -21.29 -11.64
C THR A 547 1.99 -21.42 -12.16
N GLN A 548 2.76 -22.38 -11.63
CA GLN A 548 4.13 -22.64 -12.06
C GLN A 548 4.17 -23.23 -13.47
N SER A 549 3.19 -24.07 -13.84
CA SER A 549 3.03 -24.49 -15.24
C SER A 549 2.84 -23.30 -16.19
N MET A 550 2.08 -22.27 -15.79
CA MET A 550 1.95 -21.03 -16.59
C MET A 550 3.31 -20.32 -16.75
N TRP A 551 4.11 -20.24 -15.69
CA TRP A 551 5.44 -19.64 -15.76
C TRP A 551 6.41 -20.45 -16.62
N LEU A 552 6.29 -21.78 -16.64
CA LEU A 552 7.05 -22.62 -17.56
C LEU A 552 6.66 -22.36 -19.02
N MET A 553 5.37 -22.20 -19.31
CA MET A 553 4.93 -21.81 -20.65
C MET A 553 5.47 -20.43 -21.05
N GLN A 554 5.59 -19.50 -20.09
CA GLN A 554 6.23 -18.20 -20.34
C GLN A 554 7.72 -18.34 -20.65
N ALA A 555 8.44 -19.17 -19.89
CA ALA A 555 9.84 -19.49 -20.13
C ALA A 555 10.04 -20.13 -21.52
N LEU A 556 9.15 -21.06 -21.90
CA LEU A 556 9.12 -21.66 -23.24
C LEU A 556 8.90 -20.60 -24.33
N GLY A 557 7.99 -19.66 -24.13
CA GLY A 557 7.77 -18.59 -25.11
C GLY A 557 9.01 -17.73 -25.33
N TYR A 558 9.73 -17.35 -24.26
CA TYR A 558 11.00 -16.64 -24.40
C TYR A 558 12.08 -17.49 -25.08
N LEU A 559 12.19 -18.77 -24.75
CA LEU A 559 13.13 -19.68 -25.40
C LEU A 559 12.84 -19.85 -26.90
N LEU A 560 11.59 -20.13 -27.26
CA LEU A 560 11.16 -20.28 -28.65
C LEU A 560 11.33 -18.98 -29.44
N SER A 561 11.12 -17.83 -28.80
CA SER A 561 11.38 -16.52 -29.41
C SER A 561 12.84 -16.30 -29.80
N SER A 562 13.79 -17.10 -29.27
CA SER A 562 15.21 -17.02 -29.62
C SER A 562 15.62 -17.87 -30.82
N LEU A 563 14.80 -18.84 -31.22
CA LEU A 563 15.12 -19.81 -32.27
C LEU A 563 14.89 -19.24 -33.69
N PRO A 564 15.47 -19.85 -34.73
CA PRO A 564 15.14 -19.52 -36.11
C PRO A 564 13.68 -19.85 -36.44
N ASP A 565 12.99 -18.96 -37.17
CA ASP A 565 11.56 -19.09 -37.51
C ASP A 565 11.16 -20.45 -38.10
N GLU A 566 12.06 -21.07 -38.87
CA GLU A 566 11.86 -22.37 -39.53
C GLU A 566 11.71 -23.52 -38.53
N GLU A 567 12.37 -23.44 -37.37
CA GLU A 567 12.31 -24.46 -36.32
C GLU A 567 11.17 -24.23 -35.33
N VAL A 568 10.72 -22.98 -35.17
CA VAL A 568 9.72 -22.59 -34.17
C VAL A 568 8.41 -23.33 -34.40
N LEU A 569 7.89 -23.35 -35.63
CA LEU A 569 6.59 -23.98 -35.91
C LEU A 569 6.57 -25.47 -35.57
N GLY A 570 7.62 -26.21 -35.96
CA GLY A 570 7.72 -27.65 -35.69
C GLY A 570 7.78 -27.96 -34.19
N LYS A 571 8.59 -27.20 -33.43
CA LYS A 571 8.71 -27.35 -31.97
C LYS A 571 7.46 -26.89 -31.23
N LEU A 572 6.80 -25.83 -31.71
CA LEU A 572 5.55 -25.32 -31.15
C LEU A 572 4.42 -26.33 -31.31
N LEU A 573 4.28 -26.95 -32.49
CA LEU A 573 3.27 -27.97 -32.74
C LEU A 573 3.51 -29.23 -31.90
N SER A 574 4.77 -29.66 -31.74
CA SER A 574 5.06 -30.84 -30.89
C SER A 574 4.74 -30.60 -29.42
N LEU A 575 5.02 -29.39 -28.91
CA LEU A 575 4.67 -28.97 -27.54
C LEU A 575 3.16 -28.87 -27.33
N LEU A 576 2.43 -28.28 -28.27
CA LEU A 576 1.01 -27.97 -28.11
C LEU A 576 0.07 -29.12 -28.51
N SER A 577 0.51 -30.05 -29.36
CA SER A 577 -0.32 -31.18 -29.81
C SER A 577 -1.04 -31.93 -28.69
N PRO A 578 -0.39 -32.37 -27.58
CA PRO A 578 -1.09 -33.06 -26.50
C PRO A 578 -2.16 -32.18 -25.82
N HIS A 579 -1.88 -30.88 -25.66
CA HIS A 579 -2.82 -29.93 -25.07
C HIS A 579 -4.00 -29.62 -26.00
N ILE A 580 -3.76 -29.51 -27.31
CA ILE A 580 -4.80 -29.30 -28.32
C ILE A 580 -5.73 -30.53 -28.40
N GLN A 581 -5.17 -31.74 -28.41
CA GLN A 581 -5.96 -32.98 -28.38
C GLN A 581 -6.80 -33.09 -27.10
N GLN A 582 -6.26 -32.68 -25.96
CA GLN A 582 -7.03 -32.64 -24.71
C GLN A 582 -8.14 -31.59 -24.77
N LEU A 583 -7.87 -30.41 -25.34
CA LEU A 583 -8.87 -29.35 -25.55
C LEU A 583 -10.00 -29.82 -26.48
N GLU A 584 -9.68 -30.57 -27.52
CA GLU A 584 -10.66 -31.16 -28.45
C GLU A 584 -11.57 -32.19 -27.74
N ARG A 585 -11.01 -33.06 -26.89
CA ARG A 585 -11.81 -33.98 -26.06
C ARG A 585 -12.76 -33.21 -25.15
N LEU A 586 -12.26 -32.21 -24.43
CA LEU A 586 -13.07 -31.35 -23.55
C LEU A 586 -14.13 -30.56 -24.32
N ALA A 587 -13.84 -30.15 -25.56
CA ALA A 587 -14.79 -29.48 -26.44
C ALA A 587 -15.94 -30.40 -26.85
N ASN A 588 -15.72 -31.71 -26.92
CA ASN A 588 -16.74 -32.70 -27.27
C ASN A 588 -17.53 -33.22 -26.05
N GLU A 589 -16.95 -33.15 -24.86
CA GLU A 589 -17.59 -33.55 -23.60
C GLU A 589 -18.74 -32.62 -23.17
N MET A 590 -19.55 -33.10 -22.22
CA MET A 590 -20.62 -32.32 -21.58
C MET A 590 -20.04 -31.47 -20.44
N PRO A 591 -20.57 -30.25 -20.20
CA PRO A 591 -20.07 -29.37 -19.14
C PRO A 591 -20.15 -29.99 -17.74
N SER A 592 -18.99 -30.10 -17.08
CA SER A 592 -18.83 -30.59 -15.70
C SER A 592 -17.81 -29.74 -14.92
N PRO A 593 -17.84 -29.71 -13.57
CA PRO A 593 -16.89 -28.93 -12.78
C PRO A 593 -15.43 -29.40 -12.98
N ALA A 594 -15.20 -30.69 -13.21
CA ALA A 594 -13.87 -31.22 -13.52
C ALA A 594 -13.39 -30.76 -14.90
N SER A 595 -14.25 -30.83 -15.92
CA SER A 595 -13.92 -30.32 -17.27
C SER A 595 -13.66 -28.81 -17.24
N LYS A 596 -14.36 -28.04 -16.39
CA LYS A 596 -14.14 -26.59 -16.24
C LYS A 596 -12.71 -26.27 -15.81
N LEU A 597 -12.22 -26.94 -14.75
CA LEU A 597 -10.85 -26.74 -14.25
C LEU A 597 -9.80 -27.10 -15.32
N SER A 598 -10.00 -28.22 -16.01
CA SER A 598 -9.08 -28.63 -17.10
C SER A 598 -9.11 -27.67 -18.28
N THR A 599 -10.28 -27.17 -18.69
CA THR A 599 -10.41 -26.18 -19.77
C THR A 599 -9.72 -24.88 -19.40
N VAL A 600 -9.96 -24.33 -18.20
CA VAL A 600 -9.31 -23.09 -17.73
C VAL A 600 -7.80 -23.27 -17.66
N HIS A 601 -7.32 -24.42 -17.19
CA HIS A 601 -5.89 -24.72 -17.14
C HIS A 601 -5.25 -24.73 -18.54
N ILE A 602 -5.79 -25.46 -19.51
CA ILE A 602 -5.21 -25.53 -20.87
C ILE A 602 -5.24 -24.16 -21.57
N LEU A 603 -6.35 -23.42 -21.46
CA LEU A 603 -6.43 -22.06 -21.99
C LEU A 603 -5.41 -21.13 -21.34
N GLY A 604 -5.19 -21.28 -20.02
CA GLY A 604 -4.15 -20.58 -19.30
C GLY A 604 -2.74 -20.89 -19.84
N LEU A 605 -2.44 -22.16 -20.13
CA LEU A 605 -1.13 -22.57 -20.67
C LEU A 605 -0.88 -21.92 -22.04
N LEU A 606 -1.88 -21.94 -22.92
CA LEU A 606 -1.83 -21.32 -24.25
C LEU A 606 -1.65 -19.80 -24.15
N SER A 607 -2.47 -19.14 -23.33
CA SER A 607 -2.39 -17.69 -23.08
C SER A 607 -1.01 -17.29 -22.55
N SER A 608 -0.46 -18.08 -21.62
CA SER A 608 0.85 -17.83 -21.02
C SER A 608 1.99 -17.98 -22.02
N LEU A 609 1.95 -19.00 -22.88
CA LEU A 609 2.92 -19.18 -23.97
C LEU A 609 2.90 -18.02 -24.96
N PHE A 610 1.70 -17.65 -25.43
CA PHE A 610 1.55 -16.59 -26.43
C PHE A 610 1.86 -15.21 -25.86
N SER A 611 1.80 -15.03 -24.53
CA SER A 611 2.18 -13.76 -23.90
C SER A 611 3.66 -13.42 -23.98
N THR A 612 4.53 -14.41 -24.24
CA THR A 612 5.99 -14.23 -24.25
C THR A 612 6.67 -14.65 -25.56
N LEU A 613 5.96 -15.36 -26.44
CA LEU A 613 6.45 -15.78 -27.75
C LEU A 613 6.38 -14.64 -28.78
N ASP A 614 7.28 -13.67 -28.65
CA ASP A 614 7.41 -12.55 -29.59
C ASP A 614 8.55 -12.79 -30.59
N LEU A 615 8.19 -13.11 -31.84
CA LEU A 615 9.16 -13.29 -32.93
C LEU A 615 9.61 -11.95 -33.55
N ASN A 616 8.90 -10.85 -33.26
CA ASN A 616 9.18 -9.52 -33.80
C ASN A 616 10.26 -8.76 -33.00
N ALA A 617 10.43 -9.10 -31.73
CA ALA A 617 11.43 -8.53 -30.82
C ALA A 617 12.89 -8.78 -31.24
N GLN A 618 13.19 -9.77 -32.11
CA GLN A 618 14.55 -9.98 -32.63
C GLN A 618 15.06 -8.84 -33.55
N GLY A 619 14.21 -7.87 -33.90
CA GLY A 619 14.48 -6.87 -34.94
C GLY A 619 14.81 -5.44 -34.48
N GLU A 620 14.88 -5.13 -33.18
CA GLU A 620 15.08 -3.74 -32.72
C GLU A 620 16.49 -3.15 -32.98
N GLY A 621 17.45 -3.95 -33.48
CA GLY A 621 18.78 -3.50 -33.88
C GLY A 621 19.08 -3.50 -35.39
N GLN A 622 18.12 -3.86 -36.25
CA GLN A 622 18.33 -3.96 -37.71
C GLN A 622 17.09 -3.46 -38.48
N GLU A 623 16.80 -2.16 -38.41
CA GLU A 623 15.78 -1.55 -39.26
C GLU A 623 16.12 -1.66 -40.77
N ASP A 624 17.40 -1.72 -41.13
CA ASP A 624 17.86 -1.79 -42.53
C ASP A 624 17.64 -3.15 -43.23
N VAL A 625 17.36 -4.24 -42.50
CA VAL A 625 17.16 -5.58 -43.11
C VAL A 625 15.68 -5.90 -43.33
N ARG A 626 14.75 -5.17 -42.71
CA ARG A 626 13.29 -5.36 -42.90
C ARG A 626 12.82 -4.97 -44.30
N ALA A 627 13.52 -4.04 -44.97
CA ALA A 627 13.16 -3.60 -46.33
C ALA A 627 13.56 -4.59 -47.45
N ALA A 628 14.41 -5.58 -47.17
CA ALA A 628 15.01 -6.44 -48.21
C ALA A 628 14.36 -7.84 -48.35
N ARG A 629 13.34 -8.20 -47.56
CA ARG A 629 12.75 -9.55 -47.59
C ARG A 629 11.33 -9.54 -48.19
N SER A 630 11.25 -9.93 -49.46
CA SER A 630 10.06 -9.93 -50.33
C SER A 630 9.17 -11.19 -50.23
N GLN A 631 9.00 -11.79 -49.05
CA GLN A 631 8.04 -12.88 -48.86
C GLN A 631 7.10 -12.61 -47.67
N PRO A 632 5.77 -12.82 -47.83
CA PRO A 632 4.83 -12.75 -46.72
C PRO A 632 5.12 -13.91 -45.76
N ARG A 633 5.82 -13.62 -44.65
CA ARG A 633 6.07 -14.61 -43.60
C ARG A 633 4.77 -14.84 -42.82
N THR A 634 4.26 -16.06 -42.84
CA THR A 634 3.16 -16.47 -41.96
C THR A 634 3.71 -16.70 -40.56
N ASN A 635 3.28 -15.90 -39.59
CA ASN A 635 3.74 -16.04 -38.21
C ASN A 635 3.27 -17.41 -37.63
N PRO A 636 4.18 -18.25 -37.09
CA PRO A 636 3.84 -19.55 -36.51
C PRO A 636 2.72 -19.52 -35.47
N VAL A 637 2.65 -18.45 -34.68
CA VAL A 637 1.60 -18.28 -33.66
C VAL A 637 0.24 -18.10 -34.30
N VAL A 638 0.15 -17.38 -35.43
CA VAL A 638 -1.09 -17.20 -36.18
C VAL A 638 -1.59 -18.53 -36.74
N VAL A 639 -0.70 -19.39 -37.25
CA VAL A 639 -1.05 -20.72 -37.75
C VAL A 639 -1.66 -21.58 -36.63
N VAL A 640 -1.04 -21.58 -35.45
CA VAL A 640 -1.56 -22.31 -34.30
C VAL A 640 -2.89 -21.73 -33.83
N LEU A 641 -3.00 -20.40 -33.75
CA LEU A 641 -4.26 -19.75 -33.38
C LEU A 641 -5.37 -20.09 -34.35
N GLN A 642 -5.12 -20.13 -35.66
CA GLN A 642 -6.11 -20.56 -36.67
C GLN A 642 -6.58 -22.00 -36.46
N GLN A 643 -5.71 -22.91 -35.99
CA GLN A 643 -6.09 -24.30 -35.67
C GLN A 643 -6.90 -24.39 -34.36
N VAL A 644 -6.56 -23.57 -33.37
CA VAL A 644 -7.18 -23.59 -32.04
C VAL A 644 -8.49 -22.77 -32.00
N PHE A 645 -8.65 -21.79 -32.88
CA PHE A 645 -9.81 -20.88 -32.92
C PHE A 645 -11.16 -21.62 -32.97
N PRO A 646 -11.38 -22.60 -33.88
CA PRO A 646 -12.65 -23.32 -33.95
C PRO A 646 -12.94 -24.14 -32.69
N LEU A 647 -11.90 -24.67 -32.03
CA LEU A 647 -12.04 -25.40 -30.77
C LEU A 647 -12.49 -24.47 -29.65
N ILE A 648 -11.91 -23.26 -29.57
CA ILE A 648 -12.31 -22.23 -28.61
C ILE A 648 -13.75 -21.77 -28.87
N GLN A 649 -14.15 -21.58 -30.14
CA GLN A 649 -15.54 -21.24 -30.49
C GLN A 649 -16.53 -22.33 -30.03
N ASN A 650 -16.23 -23.60 -30.30
CA ASN A 650 -17.07 -24.72 -29.87
C ASN A 650 -17.17 -24.78 -28.33
N LEU A 651 -16.06 -24.63 -27.61
CA LEU A 651 -16.06 -24.56 -26.15
C LEU A 651 -16.91 -23.42 -25.62
N LEU A 652 -16.71 -22.22 -26.15
CA LEU A 652 -17.44 -21.03 -25.73
C LEU A 652 -18.94 -21.19 -25.95
N SER A 653 -19.39 -21.81 -27.04
CA SER A 653 -20.81 -22.06 -27.30
C SER A 653 -21.50 -22.86 -26.17
N LYS A 654 -20.77 -23.74 -25.49
CA LYS A 654 -21.27 -24.53 -24.35
C LYS A 654 -21.12 -23.78 -23.01
N TRP A 655 -20.09 -22.95 -22.89
CA TRP A 655 -19.67 -22.32 -21.63
C TRP A 655 -19.96 -20.80 -21.55
N VAL A 656 -20.79 -20.23 -22.44
CA VAL A 656 -21.08 -18.78 -22.51
C VAL A 656 -21.45 -18.14 -21.16
N LYS A 657 -22.14 -18.89 -20.28
CA LYS A 657 -22.60 -18.40 -18.97
C LYS A 657 -21.53 -18.43 -17.87
N GLU A 658 -20.46 -19.20 -18.05
CA GLU A 658 -19.42 -19.39 -17.03
C GLU A 658 -18.28 -18.39 -17.22
N ALA A 659 -18.29 -17.33 -16.41
CA ALA A 659 -17.38 -16.19 -16.55
C ALA A 659 -15.89 -16.57 -16.52
N GLU A 660 -15.49 -17.57 -15.73
CA GLU A 660 -14.09 -18.00 -15.65
C GLU A 660 -13.56 -18.61 -16.96
N VAL A 661 -14.38 -19.40 -17.65
CA VAL A 661 -14.01 -20.04 -18.92
C VAL A 661 -13.96 -18.99 -20.03
N VAL A 662 -14.96 -18.11 -20.09
CA VAL A 662 -15.00 -17.01 -21.07
C VAL A 662 -13.81 -16.07 -20.87
N LYS A 663 -13.49 -15.71 -19.63
CA LYS A 663 -12.31 -14.88 -19.31
C LYS A 663 -11.01 -15.57 -19.73
N ALA A 664 -10.85 -16.86 -19.46
CA ALA A 664 -9.65 -17.62 -19.87
C ALA A 664 -9.50 -17.69 -21.40
N ALA A 665 -10.60 -17.89 -22.14
CA ALA A 665 -10.60 -17.89 -23.60
C ALA A 665 -10.29 -16.50 -24.18
N CYS A 666 -10.91 -15.44 -23.65
CA CYS A 666 -10.59 -14.06 -24.02
C CYS A 666 -9.12 -13.73 -23.74
N ALA A 667 -8.56 -14.22 -22.63
CA ALA A 667 -7.15 -14.00 -22.29
C ALA A 667 -6.16 -14.63 -23.29
N VAL A 668 -6.52 -15.72 -23.97
CA VAL A 668 -5.68 -16.28 -25.06
C VAL A 668 -5.53 -15.23 -26.16
N PHE A 669 -6.64 -14.71 -26.67
CA PHE A 669 -6.63 -13.71 -27.73
C PHE A 669 -6.05 -12.37 -27.28
N GLU A 670 -6.34 -11.96 -26.05
CA GLU A 670 -5.81 -10.73 -25.46
C GLU A 670 -4.27 -10.76 -25.44
N LYS A 671 -3.69 -11.84 -24.91
CA LYS A 671 -2.22 -11.98 -24.84
C LYS A 671 -1.62 -12.12 -26.23
N SER A 672 -2.23 -12.92 -27.11
CA SER A 672 -1.77 -13.05 -28.50
C SER A 672 -1.80 -11.73 -29.27
N LEU A 673 -2.85 -10.91 -29.09
CA LEU A 673 -2.97 -9.60 -29.73
C LEU A 673 -1.89 -8.64 -29.25
N LYS A 674 -1.57 -8.63 -27.95
CA LYS A 674 -0.48 -7.82 -27.38
C LYS A 674 0.89 -8.21 -27.94
N THR A 675 1.13 -9.49 -28.17
CA THR A 675 2.41 -10.00 -28.69
C THR A 675 2.54 -9.81 -30.20
N LEU A 676 1.50 -10.14 -30.97
CA LEU A 676 1.55 -10.15 -32.43
C LEU A 676 1.31 -8.77 -33.05
N ILE A 677 0.56 -7.90 -32.37
CA ILE A 677 0.20 -6.55 -32.81
C ILE A 677 -0.37 -6.60 -34.24
N ARG A 678 0.43 -6.26 -35.26
CA ARG A 678 0.00 -6.22 -36.68
C ARG A 678 -0.15 -7.62 -37.29
N ASP A 679 0.66 -8.57 -36.87
CA ASP A 679 0.61 -9.95 -37.40
C ASP A 679 -0.70 -10.66 -37.03
N PHE A 680 -1.47 -10.12 -36.08
CA PHE A 680 -2.79 -10.62 -35.71
C PHE A 680 -3.88 -10.30 -36.76
N ALA A 681 -3.60 -9.43 -37.74
CA ALA A 681 -4.56 -8.99 -38.76
C ALA A 681 -5.45 -10.09 -39.38
N PRO A 682 -4.93 -11.29 -39.74
CA PRO A 682 -5.73 -12.35 -40.36
C PRO A 682 -6.89 -12.88 -39.48
N LEU A 683 -6.83 -12.68 -38.15
CA LEU A 683 -7.81 -13.18 -37.19
C LEU A 683 -8.81 -12.11 -36.74
N VAL A 684 -8.65 -10.86 -37.15
CA VAL A 684 -9.46 -9.72 -36.65
C VAL A 684 -10.95 -9.91 -36.93
N SER A 685 -11.33 -10.30 -38.15
CA SER A 685 -12.75 -10.50 -38.51
C SER A 685 -13.38 -11.61 -37.69
N GLN A 686 -12.72 -12.77 -37.59
CA GLN A 686 -13.22 -13.93 -36.84
C GLN A 686 -13.35 -13.60 -35.35
N LEU A 687 -12.40 -12.85 -34.80
CA LEU A 687 -12.45 -12.43 -33.41
C LEU A 687 -13.58 -11.42 -33.16
N CYS A 688 -13.81 -10.47 -34.07
CA CYS A 688 -14.90 -9.51 -33.92
C CYS A 688 -16.27 -10.21 -33.91
N GLU A 689 -16.47 -11.18 -34.81
CA GLU A 689 -17.69 -11.99 -34.85
C GLU A 689 -17.88 -12.79 -33.54
N LEU A 690 -16.81 -13.41 -33.04
CA LEU A 690 -16.85 -14.16 -31.78
C LEU A 690 -17.20 -13.25 -30.59
N ILE A 691 -16.53 -12.10 -30.45
CA ILE A 691 -16.82 -11.14 -29.37
C ILE A 691 -18.27 -10.67 -29.46
N GLY A 692 -18.75 -10.33 -30.67
CA GLY A 692 -20.14 -9.91 -30.89
C GLY A 692 -21.16 -10.96 -30.46
N GLN A 693 -20.92 -12.23 -30.79
CA GLN A 693 -21.77 -13.36 -30.37
C GLN A 693 -21.77 -13.55 -28.85
N LEU A 694 -20.58 -13.53 -28.24
CA LEU A 694 -20.43 -13.67 -26.77
C LEU A 694 -21.13 -12.54 -26.04
N PHE A 695 -20.88 -11.30 -26.45
CA PHE A 695 -21.42 -10.12 -25.80
C PHE A 695 -22.93 -10.02 -25.96
N SER A 696 -23.47 -10.41 -27.12
CA SER A 696 -24.92 -10.47 -27.34
C SER A 696 -25.62 -11.54 -26.49
N ALA A 697 -24.97 -12.68 -26.28
CA ALA A 697 -25.53 -13.78 -25.50
C ALA A 697 -25.42 -13.57 -23.98
N TYR A 698 -24.23 -13.13 -23.51
CA TYR A 698 -23.98 -12.83 -22.11
C TYR A 698 -22.90 -11.73 -21.99
N PRO A 699 -23.29 -10.47 -21.76
CA PRO A 699 -22.38 -9.35 -21.63
C PRO A 699 -21.36 -9.55 -20.48
N GLN A 700 -20.07 -9.44 -20.78
CA GLN A 700 -18.96 -9.57 -19.81
C GLN A 700 -17.89 -8.50 -20.05
N ALA A 701 -17.21 -8.10 -18.97
CA ALA A 701 -16.14 -7.10 -19.00
C ALA A 701 -14.96 -7.48 -19.92
N CYS A 702 -14.55 -8.75 -19.94
CA CYS A 702 -13.39 -9.20 -20.73
C CYS A 702 -13.57 -9.03 -22.25
N ALA A 703 -14.81 -9.04 -22.73
CA ALA A 703 -15.14 -8.74 -24.13
C ALA A 703 -14.93 -7.26 -24.46
N LEU A 704 -15.25 -6.35 -23.53
CA LEU A 704 -14.99 -4.91 -23.67
C LEU A 704 -13.50 -4.62 -23.69
N ASP A 705 -12.73 -5.23 -22.77
CA ASP A 705 -11.28 -5.08 -22.71
C ASP A 705 -10.60 -5.54 -24.00
N LEU A 706 -11.02 -6.69 -24.54
CA LEU A 706 -10.49 -7.24 -25.79
C LEU A 706 -10.84 -6.35 -27.00
N THR A 707 -12.07 -5.82 -27.04
CA THR A 707 -12.48 -4.84 -28.06
C THR A 707 -11.64 -3.56 -27.98
N GLY A 708 -11.40 -3.06 -26.76
CA GLY A 708 -10.54 -1.89 -26.53
C GLY A 708 -9.10 -2.11 -27.02
N GLN A 709 -8.57 -3.32 -26.87
CA GLN A 709 -7.24 -3.67 -27.40
C GLN A 709 -7.22 -3.79 -28.93
N LEU A 710 -8.27 -4.33 -29.55
CA LEU A 710 -8.39 -4.33 -31.01
C LEU A 710 -8.37 -2.91 -31.57
N VAL A 711 -9.08 -1.98 -30.93
CA VAL A 711 -9.04 -0.55 -31.29
C VAL A 711 -7.66 0.03 -31.06
N HIS A 712 -6.98 -0.31 -29.96
CA HIS A 712 -5.64 0.18 -29.68
C HIS A 712 -4.64 -0.16 -30.80
N VAL A 713 -4.66 -1.41 -31.27
CA VAL A 713 -3.71 -1.94 -32.24
C VAL A 713 -4.05 -1.49 -33.66
N PHE A 714 -5.31 -1.60 -34.06
CA PHE A 714 -5.74 -1.46 -35.46
C PHE A 714 -6.37 -0.11 -35.80
N ALA A 715 -6.44 0.87 -34.88
CA ALA A 715 -7.08 2.18 -35.13
C ALA A 715 -6.61 2.86 -36.43
N CYS A 716 -5.32 2.78 -36.73
CA CYS A 716 -4.69 3.44 -37.88
C CYS A 716 -4.78 2.62 -39.19
N GLU A 717 -5.22 1.36 -39.14
CA GLU A 717 -5.20 0.44 -40.29
C GLU A 717 -6.57 0.39 -40.99
N LYS A 718 -6.67 1.06 -42.15
CA LYS A 718 -7.96 1.22 -42.86
C LYS A 718 -8.58 -0.09 -43.35
N GLU A 719 -7.78 -1.11 -43.66
CA GLU A 719 -8.25 -2.37 -44.22
C GLU A 719 -8.90 -3.29 -43.19
N HIS A 720 -8.39 -3.29 -41.95
CA HIS A 720 -8.82 -4.22 -40.89
C HIS A 720 -9.75 -3.59 -39.85
N PHE A 721 -9.98 -2.28 -39.93
CA PHE A 721 -10.85 -1.58 -39.00
C PHE A 721 -12.38 -1.74 -39.21
N PRO A 722 -12.93 -1.95 -40.42
CA PRO A 722 -14.38 -2.03 -40.60
C PRO A 722 -15.10 -3.07 -39.72
N PRO A 723 -14.57 -4.31 -39.52
CA PRO A 723 -15.16 -5.27 -38.58
C PRO A 723 -15.16 -4.77 -37.13
N ILE A 724 -14.15 -4.00 -36.74
CA ILE A 724 -14.02 -3.41 -35.40
C ILE A 724 -15.08 -2.32 -35.20
N THR A 725 -15.33 -1.48 -36.21
CA THR A 725 -16.43 -0.48 -36.16
C THR A 725 -17.78 -1.14 -35.91
N ALA A 726 -18.10 -2.21 -36.65
CA ALA A 726 -19.36 -2.94 -36.47
C ALA A 726 -19.48 -3.55 -35.05
N LEU A 727 -18.37 -4.06 -34.51
CA LEU A 727 -18.32 -4.55 -33.13
C LEU A 727 -18.54 -3.43 -32.10
N LEU A 728 -17.94 -2.25 -32.30
CA LEU A 728 -18.11 -1.09 -31.42
C LEU A 728 -19.57 -0.63 -31.36
N GLU A 729 -20.25 -0.56 -32.50
CA GLU A 729 -21.68 -0.23 -32.58
C GLU A 729 -22.55 -1.24 -31.81
N LEU A 730 -22.31 -2.54 -32.03
CA LEU A 730 -23.03 -3.62 -31.36
C LEU A 730 -22.83 -3.60 -29.84
N VAL A 731 -21.57 -3.54 -29.40
CA VAL A 731 -21.20 -3.55 -27.99
C VAL A 731 -21.78 -2.33 -27.27
N THR A 732 -21.69 -1.15 -27.89
CA THR A 732 -22.25 0.08 -27.32
C THR A 732 -23.77 -0.03 -27.23
N SER A 733 -24.46 -0.48 -28.27
CA SER A 733 -25.93 -0.65 -28.23
C SER A 733 -26.39 -1.54 -27.07
N ILE A 734 -25.69 -2.66 -26.84
CA ILE A 734 -26.00 -3.60 -25.76
C ILE A 734 -25.69 -2.99 -24.39
N THR A 735 -24.53 -2.36 -24.18
CA THR A 735 -24.19 -1.72 -22.89
C THR A 735 -25.19 -0.62 -22.55
N MET A 736 -25.63 0.15 -23.55
CA MET A 736 -26.66 1.19 -23.38
C MET A 736 -28.01 0.62 -22.95
N SER A 737 -28.48 -0.45 -23.61
CA SER A 737 -29.72 -1.13 -23.22
C SER A 737 -29.65 -1.61 -21.78
N MET A 738 -28.53 -2.17 -21.36
CA MET A 738 -28.35 -2.66 -19.99
C MET A 738 -28.35 -1.55 -18.93
N PHE A 739 -27.78 -0.39 -19.27
CA PHE A 739 -27.75 0.77 -18.39
C PHE A 739 -29.16 1.30 -18.10
N GLN A 740 -30.00 1.42 -19.13
CA GLN A 740 -31.39 1.88 -18.99
C GLN A 740 -32.23 0.98 -18.08
N HIS A 741 -31.88 -0.30 -17.95
CA HIS A 741 -32.58 -1.28 -17.12
C HIS A 741 -32.01 -1.41 -15.68
N GLY A 742 -31.09 -0.53 -15.27
CA GLY A 742 -30.65 -0.43 -13.86
C GLY A 742 -29.74 -1.55 -13.35
N LYS A 743 -29.07 -2.32 -14.22
CA LYS A 743 -28.05 -3.32 -13.83
C LYS A 743 -26.69 -2.64 -13.63
N THR A 744 -26.52 -1.93 -12.51
CA THR A 744 -25.49 -0.89 -12.32
C THR A 744 -24.15 -1.33 -11.72
N HIS A 745 -23.88 -2.60 -11.44
CA HIS A 745 -22.65 -2.97 -10.68
C HIS A 745 -21.51 -3.63 -11.48
N TRP A 746 -21.78 -4.40 -12.54
CA TRP A 746 -20.72 -5.20 -13.20
C TRP A 746 -20.11 -4.54 -14.45
N CYS A 747 -20.83 -3.61 -15.10
CA CYS A 747 -20.43 -3.00 -16.37
C CYS A 747 -19.52 -1.75 -16.20
N CYS A 748 -19.29 -1.29 -14.98
CA CYS A 748 -18.86 0.10 -14.74
C CYS A 748 -17.37 0.38 -14.97
N SER A 749 -16.46 -0.48 -14.50
CA SER A 749 -15.01 -0.25 -14.63
C SER A 749 -14.49 -0.54 -16.04
N ALA A 750 -14.93 -1.65 -16.63
CA ALA A 750 -14.51 -2.08 -17.95
C ALA A 750 -15.07 -1.18 -19.08
N ASN A 751 -16.33 -0.72 -18.95
CA ASN A 751 -16.91 0.20 -19.93
C ASN A 751 -16.19 1.55 -19.95
N GLY A 752 -15.81 2.08 -18.79
CA GLY A 752 -15.07 3.34 -18.71
C GLY A 752 -13.68 3.27 -19.36
N SER A 753 -12.91 2.22 -19.07
CA SER A 753 -11.59 2.00 -19.71
C SER A 753 -11.70 1.76 -21.22
N PHE A 754 -12.75 1.06 -21.65
CA PHE A 754 -13.06 0.82 -23.06
C PHE A 754 -13.38 2.13 -23.80
N VAL A 755 -14.34 2.91 -23.29
CA VAL A 755 -14.72 4.21 -23.87
C VAL A 755 -13.50 5.12 -23.96
N LEU A 756 -12.70 5.20 -22.89
CA LEU A 756 -11.45 5.97 -22.84
C LEU A 756 -10.47 5.58 -23.95
N GLN A 757 -10.28 4.28 -24.17
CA GLN A 757 -9.35 3.77 -25.17
C GLN A 757 -9.79 4.10 -26.60
N VAL A 758 -11.09 4.01 -26.88
CA VAL A 758 -11.66 4.37 -28.19
C VAL A 758 -11.52 5.88 -28.43
N LEU A 759 -11.85 6.71 -27.43
CA LEU A 759 -11.71 8.17 -27.54
C LEU A 759 -10.25 8.59 -27.81
N LYS A 760 -9.28 7.97 -27.14
CA LYS A 760 -7.84 8.25 -27.33
C LYS A 760 -7.33 7.91 -28.72
N ARG A 761 -7.77 6.79 -29.29
CA ARG A 761 -7.14 6.21 -30.49
C ARG A 761 -7.93 6.50 -31.77
N LYS A 762 -9.25 6.68 -31.68
CA LYS A 762 -10.11 6.88 -32.85
C LYS A 762 -11.42 7.59 -32.50
N ALA A 763 -11.31 8.86 -32.08
CA ALA A 763 -12.44 9.70 -31.69
C ALA A 763 -13.49 9.89 -32.81
N ASP A 764 -13.08 9.79 -34.07
CA ASP A 764 -13.93 9.86 -35.26
C ASP A 764 -15.02 8.78 -35.31
N VAL A 765 -14.83 7.64 -34.64
CA VAL A 765 -15.87 6.60 -34.53
C VAL A 765 -17.11 7.13 -33.81
N TYR A 766 -16.95 7.97 -32.79
CA TYR A 766 -18.06 8.58 -32.07
C TYR A 766 -18.74 9.71 -32.85
N LEU A 767 -18.21 10.13 -34.00
CA LEU A 767 -18.85 11.11 -34.89
C LEU A 767 -19.72 10.43 -35.96
N SER A 768 -19.76 9.09 -35.99
CA SER A 768 -20.59 8.33 -36.93
C SER A 768 -22.07 8.31 -36.49
N GLU A 769 -22.99 8.27 -37.46
CA GLU A 769 -24.45 8.31 -37.20
C GLU A 769 -24.98 7.11 -36.39
N GLY A 770 -24.17 6.05 -36.21
CA GLY A 770 -24.56 4.83 -35.50
C GLY A 770 -24.40 4.85 -33.97
N LEU A 771 -23.71 5.84 -33.40
CA LEU A 771 -23.39 5.92 -31.97
C LEU A 771 -23.99 7.18 -31.33
N ASP A 772 -24.93 7.03 -30.39
CA ASP A 772 -25.50 8.18 -29.66
C ASP A 772 -24.55 8.66 -28.55
N VAL A 773 -23.66 9.57 -28.94
CA VAL A 773 -22.68 10.24 -28.06
C VAL A 773 -23.34 10.82 -26.82
N LYS A 774 -24.57 11.35 -26.90
CA LYS A 774 -25.21 12.01 -25.75
C LYS A 774 -25.50 11.02 -24.62
N VAL A 775 -25.87 9.80 -24.96
CA VAL A 775 -26.23 8.79 -23.95
C VAL A 775 -25.00 8.17 -23.33
N VAL A 776 -23.93 7.93 -24.11
CA VAL A 776 -22.62 7.51 -23.55
C VAL A 776 -22.14 8.52 -22.52
N PHE A 777 -22.21 9.82 -22.83
CA PHE A 777 -21.83 10.88 -21.91
C PHE A 777 -22.74 10.99 -20.69
N TYR A 778 -24.06 10.82 -20.86
CA TYR A 778 -25.00 10.83 -19.75
C TYR A 778 -24.77 9.67 -18.78
N CYS A 779 -24.46 8.48 -19.30
CA CYS A 779 -24.02 7.34 -18.50
C CYS A 779 -22.76 7.68 -17.70
N GLU A 780 -21.71 8.18 -18.36
CA GLU A 780 -20.43 8.55 -17.71
C GLU A 780 -20.61 9.61 -16.63
N ILE A 781 -21.50 10.60 -16.83
CA ILE A 781 -21.80 11.64 -15.83
C ILE A 781 -22.55 11.08 -14.63
N LEU A 782 -23.54 10.20 -14.85
CA LEU A 782 -24.24 9.52 -13.74
C LEU A 782 -23.30 8.60 -12.95
N PHE A 783 -22.25 8.08 -13.59
CA PHE A 783 -21.23 7.26 -12.94
C PHE A 783 -20.24 8.06 -12.08
N LEU A 784 -20.20 9.39 -12.17
CA LEU A 784 -19.36 10.24 -11.30
C LEU A 784 -19.73 10.17 -9.82
N HIS A 785 -20.92 9.69 -9.49
CA HIS A 785 -21.29 9.38 -8.11
C HIS A 785 -20.67 8.09 -7.58
N PHE A 786 -20.07 7.24 -8.44
CA PHE A 786 -19.64 5.88 -8.08
C PHE A 786 -18.16 5.53 -8.35
N PHE A 787 -17.39 6.18 -9.25
CA PHE A 787 -15.97 5.75 -9.55
C PHE A 787 -15.07 6.82 -10.26
N PRO A 788 -13.76 6.57 -10.57
CA PRO A 788 -12.71 7.60 -10.59
C PRO A 788 -12.48 8.20 -12.00
N LEU A 789 -12.68 9.51 -12.06
CA LEU A 789 -12.37 10.58 -13.02
C LEU A 789 -11.29 10.45 -14.13
N LYS A 790 -10.55 9.35 -14.33
CA LYS A 790 -9.56 9.22 -15.43
C LYS A 790 -10.18 9.33 -16.83
N ILE A 791 -11.47 9.04 -16.95
CA ILE A 791 -12.24 9.08 -18.19
C ILE A 791 -12.52 10.54 -18.61
N LEU A 792 -12.77 11.43 -17.64
CA LEU A 792 -13.16 12.81 -17.92
C LEU A 792 -12.07 13.66 -18.60
N LYS A 793 -10.79 13.30 -18.41
CA LYS A 793 -9.63 13.97 -19.05
C LYS A 793 -9.58 13.78 -20.57
N GLU A 794 -10.05 12.64 -21.08
CA GLU A 794 -10.09 12.39 -22.53
C GLU A 794 -11.47 12.70 -23.12
N VAL A 795 -12.51 12.59 -22.29
CA VAL A 795 -13.85 13.06 -22.65
C VAL A 795 -13.84 14.57 -22.92
N SER A 796 -13.05 15.38 -22.19
CA SER A 796 -12.82 16.81 -22.48
C SER A 796 -12.18 17.08 -23.85
N ASN A 797 -11.36 16.16 -24.37
CA ASN A 797 -10.83 16.25 -25.74
C ASN A 797 -11.94 16.02 -26.78
N VAL A 798 -12.94 15.18 -26.47
CA VAL A 798 -14.09 14.89 -27.37
C VAL A 798 -15.19 15.94 -27.28
N PHE A 799 -15.29 16.69 -26.17
CA PHE A 799 -16.15 17.88 -26.06
C PHE A 799 -15.87 18.94 -27.13
N GLN A 800 -14.65 18.97 -27.69
CA GLN A 800 -14.29 19.83 -28.83
C GLN A 800 -15.19 19.59 -30.05
N ALA A 801 -15.72 18.38 -30.24
CA ALA A 801 -16.49 17.99 -31.42
C ALA A 801 -18.03 18.01 -31.22
N ALA A 802 -18.54 17.91 -29.98
CA ALA A 802 -19.97 17.64 -29.72
C ALA A 802 -20.83 18.86 -29.32
N HIS A 803 -20.26 20.04 -29.04
CA HIS A 803 -20.96 21.33 -28.81
C HIS A 803 -22.27 21.24 -27.96
N SER A 804 -22.34 20.38 -26.95
CA SER A 804 -23.57 20.19 -26.17
C SER A 804 -23.50 20.93 -24.82
N LEU A 805 -24.17 22.08 -24.73
CA LEU A 805 -24.20 22.97 -23.56
C LEU A 805 -24.66 22.25 -22.28
N ILE A 806 -25.68 21.39 -22.40
CA ILE A 806 -26.35 20.71 -21.28
C ILE A 806 -25.41 19.75 -20.54
N VAL A 807 -24.54 19.05 -21.27
CA VAL A 807 -23.64 18.04 -20.71
C VAL A 807 -22.53 18.70 -19.89
N CYS A 808 -22.01 19.85 -20.33
CA CYS A 808 -21.04 20.64 -19.56
C CYS A 808 -21.60 21.22 -18.27
N THR A 809 -22.85 21.68 -18.27
CA THR A 809 -23.53 22.18 -17.06
C THR A 809 -23.62 21.11 -15.98
N VAL A 810 -24.11 19.91 -16.35
CA VAL A 810 -24.27 18.81 -15.39
C VAL A 810 -22.90 18.36 -14.86
N LEU A 811 -21.89 18.29 -15.72
CA LEU A 811 -20.52 17.92 -15.33
C LEU A 811 -19.94 18.89 -14.29
N ILE A 812 -20.07 20.21 -14.50
CA ILE A 812 -19.56 21.22 -13.57
C ILE A 812 -20.29 21.13 -12.22
N CYS A 813 -21.61 20.99 -12.22
CA CYS A 813 -22.38 20.84 -10.98
C CYS A 813 -21.94 19.59 -10.19
N VAL A 814 -21.73 18.46 -10.86
CA VAL A 814 -21.28 17.22 -10.22
C VAL A 814 -19.86 17.36 -9.68
N CYS A 815 -18.93 17.97 -10.43
CA CYS A 815 -17.57 18.22 -9.97
C CYS A 815 -17.55 19.15 -8.74
N VAL A 816 -18.30 20.25 -8.77
CA VAL A 816 -18.38 21.20 -7.66
C VAL A 816 -19.04 20.58 -6.42
N GLN A 817 -20.02 19.69 -6.60
CA GLN A 817 -20.62 18.91 -5.52
C GLN A 817 -19.67 17.85 -4.95
N ALA A 818 -18.84 17.22 -5.79
CA ALA A 818 -17.82 16.26 -5.34
C ALA A 818 -16.75 16.96 -4.48
N VAL A 819 -16.32 18.16 -4.87
CA VAL A 819 -15.36 18.99 -4.12
C VAL A 819 -15.85 19.34 -2.72
N SER A 820 -17.17 19.51 -2.50
CA SER A 820 -17.70 19.95 -1.20
C SER A 820 -18.02 18.84 -0.20
N GLY A 821 -18.08 17.58 -0.63
CA GLY A 821 -18.66 16.52 0.20
C GLY A 821 -18.15 15.10 -0.02
N GLN A 822 -17.30 14.82 -1.01
CA GLN A 822 -16.74 13.49 -1.23
C GLN A 822 -15.22 13.46 -1.05
N SER A 823 -14.70 12.26 -0.73
CA SER A 823 -13.34 11.99 -0.24
C SER A 823 -12.22 12.84 -0.86
N CYS A 824 -11.33 13.38 -0.02
CA CYS A 824 -10.16 14.19 -0.43
C CYS A 824 -9.27 13.51 -1.48
N SER A 825 -9.28 12.18 -1.57
CA SER A 825 -8.54 11.38 -2.55
C SER A 825 -8.93 11.65 -4.02
N LEU A 826 -10.03 12.36 -4.28
CA LEU A 826 -10.51 12.66 -5.64
C LEU A 826 -10.15 14.08 -6.11
N LEU A 827 -9.57 14.93 -5.23
CA LEU A 827 -9.32 16.34 -5.52
C LEU A 827 -8.30 16.54 -6.65
N GLU A 828 -7.22 15.75 -6.69
CA GLU A 828 -6.21 15.84 -7.77
C GLU A 828 -6.84 15.57 -9.14
N LEU A 829 -7.68 14.54 -9.25
CA LEU A 829 -8.35 14.18 -10.49
C LEU A 829 -9.42 15.21 -10.90
N LEU A 830 -10.18 15.76 -9.95
CA LEU A 830 -11.13 16.86 -10.21
C LEU A 830 -10.40 18.11 -10.71
N SER A 831 -9.22 18.41 -10.16
CA SER A 831 -8.39 19.52 -10.61
C SER A 831 -7.94 19.37 -12.07
N GLU A 832 -7.58 18.14 -12.50
CA GLU A 832 -7.25 17.88 -13.91
C GLU A 832 -8.43 18.12 -14.87
N VAL A 833 -9.66 17.81 -14.44
CA VAL A 833 -10.87 18.06 -15.25
C VAL A 833 -11.12 19.56 -15.38
N PHE A 834 -11.07 20.32 -14.28
CA PHE A 834 -11.19 21.77 -14.33
C PHE A 834 -10.09 22.41 -15.19
N PHE A 835 -8.85 21.93 -15.09
CA PHE A 835 -7.73 22.37 -15.93
C PHE A 835 -7.97 22.08 -17.41
N SER A 836 -8.45 20.88 -17.74
CA SER A 836 -8.75 20.53 -19.14
C SER A 836 -9.91 21.35 -19.70
N MET A 837 -10.94 21.63 -18.89
CA MET A 837 -12.04 22.52 -19.27
C MET A 837 -11.60 23.98 -19.42
N SER A 838 -10.69 24.49 -18.57
CA SER A 838 -10.18 25.86 -18.70
C SER A 838 -9.35 26.01 -19.98
N ARG A 839 -8.55 24.99 -20.33
CA ARG A 839 -7.74 24.99 -21.56
C ARG A 839 -8.57 24.90 -22.84
N HIS A 840 -9.59 24.05 -22.88
CA HIS A 840 -10.31 23.74 -24.12
C HIS A 840 -11.67 24.45 -24.26
N CYS A 841 -12.32 24.86 -23.16
CA CYS A 841 -13.64 25.48 -23.14
C CYS A 841 -13.77 26.63 -22.10
N PRO A 842 -12.89 27.65 -22.12
CA PRO A 842 -12.83 28.68 -21.08
C PRO A 842 -14.11 29.54 -20.96
N SER A 843 -14.72 29.89 -22.09
CA SER A 843 -15.96 30.69 -22.13
C SER A 843 -17.14 29.94 -21.52
N LEU A 844 -17.23 28.63 -21.76
CA LEU A 844 -18.29 27.80 -21.19
C LEU A 844 -18.06 27.53 -19.70
N LEU A 845 -16.81 27.27 -19.29
CA LEU A 845 -16.44 27.09 -17.89
C LEU A 845 -16.76 28.35 -17.06
N SER A 846 -16.38 29.53 -17.54
CA SER A 846 -16.61 30.80 -16.82
C SER A 846 -18.10 31.09 -16.58
N LEU A 847 -18.96 30.83 -17.56
CA LEU A 847 -20.40 31.03 -17.43
C LEU A 847 -21.01 30.01 -16.46
N GLN A 848 -20.74 28.72 -16.70
CA GLN A 848 -21.38 27.63 -15.99
C GLN A 848 -20.88 27.47 -14.54
N LEU A 849 -19.60 27.77 -14.27
CA LEU A 849 -19.06 27.73 -12.90
C LEU A 849 -19.69 28.82 -12.02
N ARG A 850 -19.89 30.02 -12.57
CA ARG A 850 -20.58 31.12 -11.88
C ARG A 850 -22.04 30.76 -11.63
N ASP A 851 -22.73 30.24 -12.63
CA ASP A 851 -24.13 29.83 -12.50
C ASP A 851 -24.30 28.68 -11.49
N ALA A 852 -23.37 27.72 -11.46
CA ALA A 852 -23.38 26.62 -10.51
C ALA A 852 -23.19 27.07 -9.05
N LEU A 853 -22.40 28.12 -8.80
CA LEU A 853 -22.06 28.59 -7.45
C LEU A 853 -23.01 29.67 -6.89
N GLN A 854 -23.87 30.24 -7.74
CA GLN A 854 -24.90 31.22 -7.36
C GLN A 854 -25.86 30.75 -6.26
N PRO A 855 -26.36 29.49 -6.23
CA PRO A 855 -27.33 29.07 -5.22
C PRO A 855 -26.78 29.18 -3.79
N PRO A 856 -27.51 29.80 -2.85
CA PRO A 856 -27.11 29.86 -1.45
C PRO A 856 -27.06 28.45 -0.86
N GLY A 857 -25.97 28.11 -0.16
CA GLY A 857 -25.77 26.79 0.43
C GLY A 857 -25.22 25.70 -0.50
N PHE A 858 -25.05 25.98 -1.80
CA PHE A 858 -24.32 25.11 -2.72
C PHE A 858 -22.88 25.63 -2.92
N PRO A 859 -21.85 24.78 -2.91
CA PRO A 859 -21.90 23.33 -2.73
C PRO A 859 -21.84 22.89 -1.25
N SER A 860 -21.66 23.84 -0.32
CA SER A 860 -21.77 23.62 1.13
C SER A 860 -22.37 24.85 1.81
N ALA A 861 -23.16 24.63 2.87
CA ALA A 861 -23.74 25.68 3.71
C ALA A 861 -22.70 26.44 4.55
N LEU A 862 -21.46 25.93 4.63
CA LEU A 862 -20.37 26.53 5.40
C LEU A 862 -19.58 27.60 4.62
N LEU A 863 -19.83 27.76 3.31
CA LEU A 863 -19.05 28.63 2.44
C LEU A 863 -19.64 30.04 2.37
N THR A 864 -18.78 31.05 2.54
CA THR A 864 -19.16 32.46 2.38
C THR A 864 -19.20 32.86 0.90
N PRO A 865 -19.96 33.90 0.51
CA PRO A 865 -19.97 34.39 -0.87
C PRO A 865 -18.58 34.85 -1.34
N GLU A 866 -17.76 35.40 -0.44
CA GLU A 866 -16.38 35.81 -0.74
C GLU A 866 -15.47 34.61 -1.05
N GLN A 867 -15.60 33.51 -0.30
CA GLN A 867 -14.85 32.27 -0.55
C GLN A 867 -15.24 31.63 -1.88
N LYS A 868 -16.53 31.65 -2.25
CA LYS A 868 -17.01 31.18 -3.55
C LYS A 868 -16.43 32.01 -4.71
N GLU A 869 -16.46 33.33 -4.57
CA GLU A 869 -15.91 34.24 -5.56
C GLU A 869 -14.39 34.09 -5.69
N HIS A 870 -13.69 33.92 -4.57
CA HIS A 870 -12.25 33.63 -4.56
C HIS A 870 -11.92 32.32 -5.27
N PHE A 871 -12.68 31.25 -5.01
CA PHE A 871 -12.52 29.96 -5.69
C PHE A 871 -12.78 30.08 -7.20
N CYS A 872 -13.87 30.75 -7.61
CA CYS A 872 -14.13 31.08 -9.02
C CYS A 872 -12.94 31.79 -9.67
N GLN A 873 -12.41 32.82 -9.00
CA GLN A 873 -11.29 33.60 -9.53
C GLN A 873 -10.00 32.77 -9.64
N GLN A 874 -9.76 31.83 -8.72
CA GLN A 874 -8.59 30.95 -8.80
C GLN A 874 -8.70 29.92 -9.93
N ILE A 875 -9.87 29.34 -10.17
CA ILE A 875 -10.09 28.34 -11.23
C ILE A 875 -10.13 28.96 -12.63
N LEU A 876 -10.56 30.22 -12.75
CA LEU A 876 -10.64 30.95 -14.01
C LEU A 876 -9.37 31.71 -14.40
N ARG A 877 -8.34 31.69 -13.55
CA ARG A 877 -6.97 32.12 -13.87
C ARG A 877 -6.23 31.00 -14.58
#